data_AF-A0A7L9BPW3-F1
#
_entry.id   AF-A0A7L9BPW3-F1
#
_cell.length_a   1.000
_cell.length_b   1.000
_cell.length_c   1.000
_cell.angle_alpha   90.00
_cell.angle_beta   90.00
_cell.angle_gamma   90.00
#
_symmetry.space_group_name_H-M   'P 1'
#
loop_
_entity.id
_entity.type
_entity.pdbx_description
1 polymer ?
#
loop_
_entity_poly.entity_id
_entity_poly.type
_entity_poly.pdbx_seq_one_letter_code
_entity_poly.pdbx_strand_id
1 'polypeptide(L)'
;MNSGTQPDTHGRTIEPGLSTALTGVEDAFQRLKQMFAEADQARSAVEQKKAEIERLENELARRGEEVAARASELGTLESRLAQDRDAVESLTRQAAALEDDLREKSRRLDEDRARFEKEREDFRSDRETVERMLSDVSRREQEVESHRAAHGALEGRVREAEARMEEFRRQAEEVASERERAAEAAAVAAGEIATLGERLREAMAETQRVTQDAASLKGQVADLTGQVAALRAKAAENELLRSQVAQLKSQAESSGKGAKEAEALRAKVAELSARFDEVSKSAGELPALRERAESAERRAKELEEASRRASERATGLEATLRETRERADREGGDIERLAGVLEELKTRLEVEAARSEALAEQLRLAEAEKERLASARASVEEQGAASRDAAGGLRRVRVRRARELIRDRAKKIRKASEVLAKRFEQCEQVLTQRQELLSAKRAIESAHRQHQFAEARGRASSVVFFAVCGTAILAFLSWAVAGQFAPGAFVAKAVMAAENRDRTLSDAELDEWWASHQEMLGDPRFLQFAATRLDQQGFKNLASATALRDRMARDLTVSNPNPGEMTLELKGDGPTRTERELHAITVAIQSQARESRDRRVDGAVTLIRDQSKAGQTPIDDTRLIYAGGIFGVGFLASLMLGLVIWRRLTQAKLRFEHASAVDAIEDDARWDPAASGLARTKAA
;
A
#
# COMPACT_ATOMS: atom_id res chain seq x y z
N MET A 1 123.37 80.73 -21.46
CA MET A 1 123.25 82.14 -21.02
C MET A 1 124.09 82.26 -19.76
N ASN A 2 125.25 82.92 -19.67
CA ASN A 2 125.89 83.94 -20.51
C ASN A 2 127.43 83.82 -20.36
N SER A 3 128.15 84.11 -21.46
CA SER A 3 129.61 84.26 -21.71
C SER A 3 130.33 85.26 -20.77
N GLY A 4 131.67 85.36 -20.66
CA GLY A 4 132.82 84.79 -21.37
C GLY A 4 134.16 85.52 -21.04
N THR A 5 135.27 84.97 -21.55
CA THR A 5 136.48 85.60 -22.16
C THR A 5 137.42 86.61 -21.44
N GLN A 6 138.72 86.24 -21.49
CA GLN A 6 140.03 86.94 -21.31
C GLN A 6 140.21 88.30 -22.07
N PRO A 7 141.25 89.18 -21.85
CA PRO A 7 142.66 88.95 -22.31
C PRO A 7 143.84 89.76 -21.66
N ASP A 8 145.07 89.51 -22.15
CA ASP A 8 146.41 90.09 -21.83
C ASP A 8 146.72 91.50 -22.44
N THR A 9 147.75 92.23 -21.93
CA THR A 9 148.97 92.75 -22.66
C THR A 9 149.80 93.85 -21.89
N HIS A 10 151.06 94.05 -22.34
CA HIS A 10 152.29 94.62 -21.72
C HIS A 10 152.56 96.16 -21.73
N GLY A 11 153.58 96.61 -20.94
CA GLY A 11 154.55 97.66 -21.38
C GLY A 11 155.39 98.49 -20.35
N ARG A 12 156.70 98.15 -20.16
CA ARG A 12 158.00 98.93 -20.06
C ARG A 12 158.04 100.39 -19.49
N THR A 13 159.03 100.88 -18.69
CA THR A 13 160.50 101.07 -18.96
C THR A 13 161.36 101.52 -17.71
N ILE A 14 162.56 100.91 -17.52
CA ILE A 14 163.97 101.41 -17.31
C ILE A 14 164.48 102.12 -16.00
N GLU A 15 165.28 101.35 -15.21
CA GLU A 15 166.60 101.55 -14.47
C GLU A 15 166.95 102.79 -13.59
N PRO A 16 168.03 102.78 -12.73
CA PRO A 16 168.93 101.71 -12.21
C PRO A 16 169.20 101.74 -10.67
N GLY A 17 169.90 100.74 -10.09
CA GLY A 17 170.66 100.96 -8.83
C GLY A 17 170.80 99.80 -7.84
N LEU A 18 171.70 98.85 -8.12
CA LEU A 18 172.61 98.10 -7.22
C LEU A 18 172.30 97.91 -5.70
N SER A 19 171.05 97.72 -5.26
CA SER A 19 170.68 97.41 -3.86
C SER A 19 169.59 96.30 -3.73
N THR A 20 169.34 95.55 -4.80
CA THR A 20 168.12 94.72 -5.00
C THR A 20 168.37 93.21 -4.91
N ALA A 21 169.29 92.76 -4.06
CA ALA A 21 169.55 91.32 -3.86
C ALA A 21 169.05 90.77 -2.51
N LEU A 22 168.73 91.62 -1.54
CA LEU A 22 168.25 91.20 -0.21
C LEU A 22 166.72 91.28 -0.05
N THR A 23 166.02 92.14 -0.79
CA THR A 23 164.55 92.32 -0.68
C THR A 23 163.73 91.34 -1.53
N GLY A 24 164.29 90.81 -2.62
CA GLY A 24 163.60 89.82 -3.47
C GLY A 24 163.46 88.42 -2.82
N VAL A 25 164.34 88.09 -1.87
CA VAL A 25 164.23 86.85 -1.08
C VAL A 25 163.14 86.98 -0.02
N GLU A 26 162.99 88.16 0.59
CA GLU A 26 161.95 88.45 1.58
C GLU A 26 160.54 88.39 0.96
N ASP A 27 160.35 88.98 -0.23
CA ASP A 27 159.08 88.94 -0.96
C ASP A 27 158.74 87.53 -1.47
N ALA A 28 159.75 86.77 -1.92
CA ALA A 28 159.56 85.37 -2.31
C ALA A 28 159.15 84.52 -1.10
N PHE A 29 159.74 84.75 0.07
CA PHE A 29 159.41 84.03 1.30
C PHE A 29 158.01 84.39 1.82
N GLN A 30 157.58 85.66 1.71
CA GLN A 30 156.22 86.08 2.04
C GLN A 30 155.17 85.48 1.10
N ARG A 31 155.45 85.41 -0.21
CA ARG A 31 154.60 84.69 -1.16
C ARG A 31 154.53 83.20 -0.85
N LEU A 32 155.64 82.59 -0.45
CA LEU A 32 155.68 81.17 -0.09
C LEU A 32 154.89 80.89 1.20
N LYS A 33 154.98 81.79 2.20
CA LYS A 33 154.11 81.77 3.39
C LYS A 33 152.64 81.94 3.03
N GLN A 34 152.33 82.85 2.12
CA GLN A 34 150.96 83.06 1.65
C GLN A 34 150.43 81.83 0.91
N MET A 35 151.22 81.21 0.04
CA MET A 35 150.88 79.97 -0.64
C MET A 35 150.69 78.81 0.34
N PHE A 36 151.52 78.69 1.38
CA PHE A 36 151.32 77.69 2.43
C PHE A 36 150.04 77.94 3.23
N ALA A 37 149.73 79.19 3.55
CA ALA A 37 148.48 79.55 4.22
C ALA A 37 147.25 79.27 3.33
N GLU A 38 147.32 79.58 2.04
CA GLU A 38 146.28 79.26 1.05
C GLU A 38 146.14 77.74 0.84
N ALA A 39 147.25 76.99 0.85
CA ALA A 39 147.24 75.53 0.77
C ALA A 39 146.63 74.88 2.02
N ASP A 40 146.95 75.38 3.22
CA ASP A 40 146.31 74.92 4.46
C ASP A 40 144.83 75.31 4.54
N GLN A 41 144.46 76.48 4.01
CA GLN A 41 143.07 76.89 3.88
C GLN A 41 142.30 76.04 2.86
N ALA A 42 142.92 75.71 1.72
CA ALA A 42 142.35 74.79 0.74
C ALA A 42 142.23 73.37 1.31
N ARG A 43 143.22 72.90 2.06
CA ARG A 43 143.20 71.58 2.70
C ARG A 43 142.11 71.49 3.77
N SER A 44 141.95 72.51 4.61
CA SER A 44 140.86 72.57 5.60
C SER A 44 139.48 72.67 4.93
N ALA A 45 139.35 73.39 3.81
CA ALA A 45 138.12 73.43 3.02
C ALA A 45 137.80 72.08 2.38
N VAL A 46 138.81 71.34 1.89
CA VAL A 46 138.65 69.98 1.35
C VAL A 46 138.22 69.01 2.46
N GLU A 47 138.83 69.07 3.64
CA GLU A 47 138.42 68.22 4.77
C GLU A 47 137.01 68.56 5.27
N GLN A 48 136.63 69.85 5.29
CA GLN A 48 135.26 70.27 5.59
C GLN A 48 134.27 69.73 4.55
N LYS A 49 134.60 69.84 3.26
CA LYS A 49 133.75 69.31 2.18
C LYS A 49 133.67 67.79 2.20
N LYS A 50 134.74 67.11 2.58
CA LYS A 50 134.77 65.66 2.75
C LYS A 50 133.88 65.21 3.90
N ALA A 51 133.93 65.90 5.04
CA ALA A 51 133.03 65.66 6.16
C ALA A 51 131.57 66.00 5.82
N GLU A 52 131.34 67.04 5.01
CA GLU A 52 130.00 67.39 4.51
C GLU A 52 129.46 66.32 3.55
N ILE A 53 130.29 65.79 2.65
CA ILE A 53 129.94 64.67 1.75
C ILE A 53 129.61 63.43 2.59
N GLU A 54 130.45 63.05 3.55
CA GLU A 54 130.21 61.89 4.40
C GLU A 54 128.91 62.05 5.22
N ARG A 55 128.61 63.26 5.67
CA ARG A 55 127.33 63.57 6.33
C ARG A 55 126.14 63.42 5.37
N LEU A 56 126.25 63.92 4.14
CA LEU A 56 125.21 63.80 3.11
C LEU A 56 125.03 62.36 2.64
N GLU A 57 126.10 61.58 2.54
CA GLU A 57 126.06 60.15 2.23
C GLU A 57 125.34 59.38 3.33
N ASN A 58 125.65 59.66 4.60
CA ASN A 58 124.95 59.07 5.74
C ASN A 58 123.46 59.50 5.78
N GLU A 59 123.15 60.76 5.43
CA GLU A 59 121.75 61.22 5.35
C GLU A 59 121.00 60.57 4.18
N LEU A 60 121.65 60.39 3.02
CA LEU A 60 121.09 59.67 1.87
C LEU A 60 120.85 58.20 2.18
N ALA A 61 121.78 57.54 2.87
CA ALA A 61 121.61 56.15 3.32
C ALA A 61 120.40 56.03 4.26
N ARG A 62 120.30 56.92 5.26
CA ARG A 62 119.16 56.95 6.19
C ARG A 62 117.84 57.23 5.48
N ARG A 63 117.80 58.18 4.55
CA ARG A 63 116.60 58.44 3.73
C ARG A 63 116.26 57.26 2.83
N GLY A 64 117.27 56.56 2.31
CA GLY A 64 117.10 55.32 1.56
C GLY A 64 116.44 54.22 2.38
N GLU A 65 116.89 54.04 3.63
CA GLU A 65 116.28 53.12 4.59
C GLU A 65 114.84 53.53 4.96
N GLU A 66 114.57 54.82 5.20
CA GLU A 66 113.22 55.33 5.48
C GLU A 66 112.26 55.13 4.29
N VAL A 67 112.75 55.35 3.06
CA VAL A 67 111.96 55.09 1.83
C VAL A 67 111.70 53.61 1.65
N ALA A 68 112.69 52.74 1.90
CA ALA A 68 112.52 51.29 1.84
C ALA A 68 111.52 50.80 2.89
N ALA A 69 111.57 51.32 4.11
CA ALA A 69 110.62 51.01 5.18
C ALA A 69 109.19 51.43 4.78
N ARG A 70 109.01 52.66 4.28
CA ARG A 70 107.70 53.14 3.79
C ARG A 70 107.19 52.35 2.59
N ALA A 71 108.06 51.94 1.68
CA ALA A 71 107.69 51.09 0.55
C ALA A 71 107.21 49.71 1.03
N SER A 72 107.86 49.14 2.04
CA SER A 72 107.40 47.90 2.68
C SER A 72 106.05 48.09 3.38
N GLU A 73 105.86 49.17 4.12
CA GLU A 73 104.58 49.51 4.77
C GLU A 73 103.46 49.68 3.75
N LEU A 74 103.71 50.40 2.65
CA LEU A 74 102.76 50.56 1.54
C LEU A 74 102.41 49.20 0.93
N GLY A 75 103.38 48.32 0.70
CA GLY A 75 103.12 46.96 0.22
C GLY A 75 102.22 46.15 1.16
N THR A 76 102.42 46.27 2.49
CA THR A 76 101.54 45.61 3.47
C THR A 76 100.13 46.21 3.50
N LEU A 77 100.00 47.53 3.36
CA LEU A 77 98.70 48.20 3.30
C LEU A 77 97.95 47.89 2.01
N GLU A 78 98.63 47.80 0.88
CA GLU A 78 98.06 47.37 -0.40
C GLU A 78 97.55 45.93 -0.33
N SER A 79 98.34 45.01 0.26
CA SER A 79 97.90 43.64 0.48
C SER A 79 96.69 43.56 1.40
N ARG A 80 96.63 44.39 2.45
CA ARG A 80 95.48 44.43 3.37
C ARG A 80 94.24 45.04 2.70
N LEU A 81 94.40 46.08 1.89
CA LEU A 81 93.32 46.67 1.10
C LEU A 81 92.77 45.68 0.06
N ALA A 82 93.63 44.87 -0.57
CA ALA A 82 93.19 43.81 -1.46
C ALA A 82 92.37 42.75 -0.70
N GLN A 83 92.86 42.30 0.47
CA GLN A 83 92.14 41.34 1.30
C GLN A 83 90.79 41.88 1.81
N ASP A 84 90.74 43.14 2.24
CA ASP A 84 89.51 43.78 2.69
C ASP A 84 88.52 43.95 1.53
N ARG A 85 88.99 44.26 0.31
CA ARG A 85 88.15 44.30 -0.90
C ARG A 85 87.54 42.93 -1.21
N ASP A 86 88.34 41.87 -1.20
CA ASP A 86 87.86 40.51 -1.43
C ASP A 86 86.84 40.08 -0.36
N ALA A 87 87.07 40.46 0.89
CA ALA A 87 86.15 40.21 2.00
C ALA A 87 84.82 40.97 1.83
N VAL A 88 84.87 42.25 1.44
CA VAL A 88 83.67 43.05 1.13
C VAL A 88 82.91 42.42 -0.03
N GLU A 89 83.59 42.03 -1.11
CA GLU A 89 82.94 41.40 -2.26
C GLU A 89 82.26 40.07 -1.88
N SER A 90 82.93 39.25 -1.06
CA SER A 90 82.34 38.02 -0.51
C SER A 90 81.09 38.32 0.33
N LEU A 91 81.15 39.32 1.22
CA LEU A 91 80.01 39.70 2.06
C LEU A 91 78.86 40.27 1.22
N THR A 92 79.15 41.05 0.18
CA THR A 92 78.13 41.55 -0.77
C THR A 92 77.43 40.39 -1.48
N ARG A 93 78.17 39.38 -1.93
CA ARG A 93 77.59 38.17 -2.54
C ARG A 93 76.74 37.38 -1.54
N GLN A 94 77.17 37.26 -0.27
CA GLN A 94 76.38 36.61 0.78
C GLN A 94 75.10 37.37 1.12
N ALA A 95 75.17 38.71 1.19
CA ALA A 95 74.01 39.56 1.43
C ALA A 95 72.98 39.41 0.31
N ALA A 96 73.41 39.44 -0.96
CA ALA A 96 72.53 39.21 -2.10
C ALA A 96 71.85 37.83 -2.05
N ALA A 97 72.61 36.77 -1.71
CA ALA A 97 72.05 35.43 -1.58
C ALA A 97 71.01 35.32 -0.44
N LEU A 98 71.23 36.00 0.69
CA LEU A 98 70.27 36.04 1.80
C LEU A 98 69.03 36.86 1.45
N GLU A 99 69.16 37.96 0.71
CA GLU A 99 68.01 38.72 0.21
C GLU A 99 67.14 37.87 -0.72
N ASP A 100 67.75 37.07 -1.60
CA ASP A 100 67.00 36.18 -2.48
C ASP A 100 66.32 35.03 -1.72
N ASP A 101 66.98 34.42 -0.73
CA ASP A 101 66.34 33.40 0.15
C ASP A 101 65.19 34.00 0.98
N LEU A 102 65.33 35.25 1.46
CA LEU A 102 64.24 35.97 2.14
C LEU A 102 63.07 36.28 1.20
N ARG A 103 63.34 36.68 -0.04
CA ARG A 103 62.30 36.88 -1.06
C ARG A 103 61.58 35.57 -1.37
N GLU A 104 62.30 34.47 -1.50
CA GLU A 104 61.71 33.15 -1.73
C GLU A 104 60.84 32.70 -0.55
N LYS A 105 61.33 32.85 0.69
CA LYS A 105 60.57 32.52 1.89
C LYS A 105 59.32 33.38 2.05
N SER A 106 59.41 34.68 1.78
CA SER A 106 58.25 35.58 1.78
C SER A 106 57.22 35.13 0.74
N ARG A 107 57.66 34.78 -0.48
CA ARG A 107 56.75 34.27 -1.51
C ARG A 107 56.06 32.98 -1.09
N ARG A 108 56.79 32.04 -0.47
CA ARG A 108 56.21 30.80 0.05
C ARG A 108 55.19 31.06 1.18
N LEU A 109 55.46 32.01 2.07
CA LEU A 109 54.52 32.41 3.11
C LEU A 109 53.25 33.05 2.54
N ASP A 110 53.37 33.86 1.50
CA ASP A 110 52.21 34.44 0.81
C ASP A 110 51.39 33.37 0.08
N GLU A 111 52.05 32.40 -0.57
CA GLU A 111 51.39 31.24 -1.18
C GLU A 111 50.65 30.38 -0.14
N ASP A 112 51.27 30.10 1.01
CA ASP A 112 50.64 29.36 2.11
C ASP A 112 49.48 30.15 2.73
N ARG A 113 49.62 31.47 2.87
CA ARG A 113 48.54 32.33 3.37
C ARG A 113 47.33 32.30 2.43
N ALA A 114 47.56 32.38 1.12
CA ALA A 114 46.50 32.27 0.12
C ALA A 114 45.84 30.88 0.15
N ARG A 115 46.61 29.80 0.33
CA ARG A 115 46.07 28.44 0.53
C ARG A 115 45.15 28.37 1.75
N PHE A 116 45.59 28.87 2.91
CA PHE A 116 44.78 28.85 4.12
C PHE A 116 43.54 29.74 4.04
N GLU A 117 43.61 30.86 3.34
CA GLU A 117 42.45 31.72 3.12
C GLU A 117 41.39 31.02 2.28
N LYS A 118 41.81 30.33 1.21
CA LYS A 118 40.93 29.49 0.40
C LYS A 118 40.31 28.34 1.21
N GLU A 119 41.11 27.60 1.97
CA GLU A 119 40.60 26.52 2.83
C GLU A 119 39.58 27.03 3.85
N ARG A 120 39.79 28.22 4.44
CA ARG A 120 38.82 28.84 5.35
C ARG A 120 37.51 29.23 4.66
N GLU A 121 37.56 29.67 3.42
CA GLU A 121 36.38 29.97 2.62
C GLU A 121 35.59 28.71 2.27
N ASP A 122 36.29 27.64 1.87
CA ASP A 122 35.70 26.32 1.61
C ASP A 122 35.02 25.77 2.88
N PHE A 123 35.70 25.81 4.04
CA PHE A 123 35.11 25.41 5.32
C PHE A 123 33.89 26.24 5.73
N ARG A 124 33.87 27.53 5.37
CA ARG A 124 32.71 28.39 5.63
C ARG A 124 31.52 27.98 4.75
N SER A 125 31.77 27.70 3.48
CA SER A 125 30.75 27.21 2.55
C SER A 125 30.16 25.86 2.98
N ASP A 126 31.02 24.94 3.43
CA ASP A 126 30.61 23.65 3.95
C ASP A 126 29.76 23.80 5.21
N ARG A 127 30.16 24.68 6.14
CA ARG A 127 29.39 24.98 7.34
C ARG A 127 28.00 25.53 7.01
N GLU A 128 27.90 26.48 6.08
CA GLU A 128 26.62 27.03 5.64
C GLU A 128 25.73 25.95 4.98
N THR A 129 26.34 24.98 4.30
CA THR A 129 25.63 23.83 3.72
C THR A 129 25.13 22.87 4.80
N VAL A 130 25.95 22.56 5.81
CA VAL A 130 25.56 21.72 6.96
C VAL A 130 24.45 22.39 7.77
N GLU A 131 24.50 23.70 8.01
CA GLU A 131 23.46 24.44 8.72
C GLU A 131 22.12 24.40 7.94
N ARG A 132 22.16 24.53 6.59
CA ARG A 132 20.97 24.32 5.75
C ARG A 132 20.42 22.90 5.86
N MET A 133 21.27 21.87 5.74
CA MET A 133 20.84 20.47 5.88
C MET A 133 20.22 20.17 7.24
N LEU A 134 20.78 20.72 8.33
CA LEU A 134 20.21 20.57 9.67
C LEU A 134 18.83 21.22 9.78
N SER A 135 18.63 22.40 9.19
CA SER A 135 17.31 23.05 9.18
C SER A 135 16.26 22.24 8.40
N ASP A 136 16.65 21.62 7.27
CA ASP A 136 15.77 20.76 6.49
C ASP A 136 15.45 19.45 7.24
N VAL A 137 16.42 18.87 7.95
CA VAL A 137 16.19 17.71 8.83
C VAL A 137 15.17 18.06 9.91
N SER A 138 15.34 19.18 10.61
CA SER A 138 14.39 19.60 11.66
C SER A 138 12.99 19.87 11.11
N ARG A 139 12.86 20.46 9.92
CA ARG A 139 11.55 20.65 9.25
C ARG A 139 10.90 19.29 8.95
N ARG A 140 11.66 18.35 8.38
CA ARG A 140 11.16 17.00 8.07
C ARG A 140 10.80 16.20 9.31
N GLU A 141 11.53 16.37 10.40
CA GLU A 141 11.16 15.74 11.68
C GLU A 141 9.80 16.24 12.19
N GLN A 142 9.51 17.54 12.07
CA GLN A 142 8.19 18.08 12.40
C GLN A 142 7.09 17.55 11.45
N GLU A 143 7.39 17.42 10.16
CA GLU A 143 6.46 16.83 9.17
C GLU A 143 6.13 15.37 9.53
N VAL A 144 7.14 14.54 9.85
CA VAL A 144 6.95 13.15 10.28
C VAL A 144 6.10 13.06 11.54
N GLU A 145 6.36 13.91 12.53
CA GLU A 145 5.57 13.92 13.77
C GLU A 145 4.10 14.31 13.49
N SER A 146 3.86 15.27 12.59
CA SER A 146 2.52 15.65 12.16
C SER A 146 1.79 14.51 11.43
N HIS A 147 2.50 13.78 10.57
CA HIS A 147 1.94 12.62 9.87
C HIS A 147 1.63 11.47 10.83
N ARG A 148 2.46 11.24 11.86
CA ARG A 148 2.18 10.23 12.90
C ARG A 148 0.93 10.58 13.68
N ALA A 149 0.77 11.84 14.09
CA ALA A 149 -0.43 12.30 14.77
C ALA A 149 -1.69 12.13 13.90
N ALA A 150 -1.61 12.49 12.61
CA ALA A 150 -2.70 12.31 11.66
C ALA A 150 -3.05 10.83 11.45
N HIS A 151 -2.05 9.96 11.34
CA HIS A 151 -2.24 8.52 11.20
C HIS A 151 -2.92 7.92 12.44
N GLY A 152 -2.47 8.28 13.65
CA GLY A 152 -3.10 7.85 14.90
C GLY A 152 -4.56 8.31 15.03
N ALA A 153 -4.89 9.52 14.58
CA ALA A 153 -6.27 10.01 14.54
C ALA A 153 -7.15 9.22 13.55
N LEU A 154 -6.61 8.86 12.38
CA LEU A 154 -7.31 8.04 11.39
C LEU A 154 -7.54 6.61 11.88
N GLU A 155 -6.53 5.97 12.48
CA GLU A 155 -6.72 4.67 13.11
C GLU A 155 -7.82 4.69 14.19
N GLY A 156 -7.89 5.77 14.98
CA GLY A 156 -8.96 5.97 15.95
C GLY A 156 -10.34 6.00 15.29
N ARG A 157 -10.49 6.73 14.18
CA ARG A 157 -11.74 6.81 13.41
C ARG A 157 -12.12 5.49 12.74
N VAL A 158 -11.13 4.72 12.26
CA VAL A 158 -11.33 3.38 11.70
C VAL A 158 -11.87 2.44 12.78
N ARG A 159 -11.24 2.39 13.96
CA ARG A 159 -11.71 1.57 15.08
C ARG A 159 -13.12 1.95 15.55
N GLU A 160 -13.43 3.25 15.59
CA GLU A 160 -14.78 3.72 15.93
C GLU A 160 -15.83 3.30 14.88
N ALA A 161 -15.49 3.38 13.60
CA ALA A 161 -16.37 2.96 12.51
C ALA A 161 -16.60 1.44 12.51
N GLU A 162 -15.55 0.64 12.75
CA GLU A 162 -15.65 -0.81 12.91
C GLU A 162 -16.59 -1.19 14.07
N ALA A 163 -16.44 -0.53 15.23
CA ALA A 163 -17.32 -0.76 16.37
C ALA A 163 -18.79 -0.43 16.06
N ARG A 164 -19.06 0.65 15.32
CA ARG A 164 -20.41 1.00 14.88
C ARG A 164 -20.99 -0.01 13.88
N MET A 165 -20.18 -0.53 12.95
CA MET A 165 -20.65 -1.57 12.03
C MET A 165 -21.03 -2.86 12.78
N GLU A 166 -20.25 -3.25 13.79
CA GLU A 166 -20.55 -4.43 14.59
C GLU A 166 -21.85 -4.23 15.41
N GLU A 167 -22.08 -3.03 15.93
CA GLU A 167 -23.34 -2.68 16.60
C GLU A 167 -24.54 -2.77 15.64
N PHE A 168 -24.44 -2.20 14.44
CA PHE A 168 -25.51 -2.28 13.44
C PHE A 168 -25.74 -3.71 12.94
N ARG A 169 -24.69 -4.51 12.80
CA ARG A 169 -24.79 -5.93 12.45
C ARG A 169 -25.59 -6.68 13.52
N ARG A 170 -25.28 -6.46 14.80
CA ARG A 170 -26.00 -7.08 15.92
C ARG A 170 -27.47 -6.66 15.94
N GLN A 171 -27.77 -5.37 15.68
CA GLN A 171 -29.15 -4.88 15.57
C GLN A 171 -29.89 -5.53 14.39
N ALA A 172 -29.24 -5.69 13.23
CA ALA A 172 -29.84 -6.36 12.08
C ALA A 172 -30.14 -7.86 12.36
N GLU A 173 -29.25 -8.56 13.07
CA GLU A 173 -29.46 -9.95 13.49
C GLU A 173 -30.62 -10.07 14.50
N GLU A 174 -30.75 -9.12 15.43
CA GLU A 174 -31.86 -9.06 16.38
C GLU A 174 -33.21 -8.89 15.66
N VAL A 175 -33.33 -7.91 14.77
CA VAL A 175 -34.56 -7.68 13.99
C VAL A 175 -34.89 -8.84 13.06
N ALA A 176 -33.89 -9.49 12.46
CA ALA A 176 -34.10 -10.70 11.66
C ALA A 176 -34.71 -11.83 12.49
N SER A 177 -34.24 -12.03 13.73
CA SER A 177 -34.78 -13.03 14.64
C SER A 177 -36.21 -12.72 15.10
N GLU A 178 -36.54 -11.45 15.29
CA GLU A 178 -37.91 -11.03 15.63
C GLU A 178 -38.88 -11.29 14.47
N ARG A 179 -38.45 -11.02 13.24
CA ARG A 179 -39.22 -11.30 12.03
C ARG A 179 -39.50 -12.79 11.83
N GLU A 180 -38.51 -13.65 12.10
CA GLU A 180 -38.69 -15.11 12.00
C GLU A 180 -39.76 -15.59 13.01
N ARG A 181 -39.70 -15.14 14.26
CA ARG A 181 -40.73 -15.44 15.27
C ARG A 181 -42.11 -14.91 14.87
N ALA A 182 -42.18 -13.70 14.29
CA ALA A 182 -43.43 -13.13 13.80
C ALA A 182 -44.01 -13.92 12.62
N ALA A 183 -43.17 -14.40 11.71
CA ALA A 183 -43.58 -15.22 10.57
C ALA A 183 -44.11 -16.60 11.02
N GLU A 184 -43.46 -17.25 11.98
CA GLU A 184 -43.95 -18.49 12.59
C GLU A 184 -45.31 -18.29 13.26
N ALA A 185 -45.46 -17.22 14.05
CA ALA A 185 -46.73 -16.89 14.70
C ALA A 185 -47.86 -16.64 13.68
N ALA A 186 -47.56 -15.93 12.58
CA ALA A 186 -48.50 -15.69 11.49
C ALA A 186 -48.88 -16.99 10.76
N ALA A 187 -47.94 -17.92 10.58
CA ALA A 187 -48.21 -19.23 9.97
C ALA A 187 -49.15 -20.09 10.85
N VAL A 188 -48.93 -20.07 12.17
CA VAL A 188 -49.82 -20.75 13.13
C VAL A 188 -51.24 -20.16 13.07
N ALA A 189 -51.37 -18.84 13.12
CA ALA A 189 -52.66 -18.16 13.03
C ALA A 189 -53.38 -18.44 11.69
N ALA A 190 -52.64 -18.50 10.57
CA ALA A 190 -53.20 -18.84 9.27
C ALA A 190 -53.74 -20.28 9.23
N GLY A 191 -53.02 -21.22 9.84
CA GLY A 191 -53.49 -22.60 10.03
C GLY A 191 -54.78 -22.66 10.85
N GLU A 192 -54.86 -21.93 11.96
CA GLU A 192 -56.06 -21.86 12.78
C GLU A 192 -57.26 -21.30 12.02
N ILE A 193 -57.08 -20.20 11.27
CA ILE A 193 -58.14 -19.63 10.41
C ILE A 193 -58.63 -20.64 9.37
N ALA A 194 -57.71 -21.36 8.71
CA ALA A 194 -58.09 -22.37 7.72
C ALA A 194 -58.95 -23.48 8.35
N THR A 195 -58.56 -23.99 9.53
CA THR A 195 -59.33 -25.01 10.25
C THR A 195 -60.69 -24.50 10.73
N LEU A 196 -60.77 -23.25 11.21
CA LEU A 196 -62.03 -22.62 11.60
C LEU A 196 -62.94 -22.37 10.40
N GLY A 197 -62.37 -21.98 9.25
CA GLY A 197 -63.11 -21.80 8.00
C GLY A 197 -63.72 -23.11 7.50
N GLU A 198 -63.01 -24.24 7.63
CA GLU A 198 -63.55 -25.57 7.31
C GLU A 198 -64.70 -25.95 8.25
N ARG A 199 -64.50 -25.79 9.56
CA ARG A 199 -65.53 -26.03 10.58
C ARG A 199 -66.76 -25.17 10.38
N LEU A 200 -66.58 -23.90 9.97
CA LEU A 200 -67.69 -22.99 9.70
C LEU A 200 -68.50 -23.45 8.48
N ARG A 201 -67.83 -23.90 7.40
CA ARG A 201 -68.52 -24.47 6.22
C ARG A 201 -69.29 -25.74 6.57
N GLU A 202 -68.70 -26.61 7.37
CA GLU A 202 -69.36 -27.85 7.84
C GLU A 202 -70.59 -27.52 8.70
N ALA A 203 -70.46 -26.62 9.68
CA ALA A 203 -71.56 -26.18 10.53
C ALA A 203 -72.67 -25.47 9.73
N MET A 204 -72.32 -24.65 8.72
CA MET A 204 -73.31 -24.02 7.84
C MET A 204 -74.08 -25.05 7.01
N ALA A 205 -73.39 -26.05 6.44
CA ALA A 205 -74.04 -27.13 5.70
C ALA A 205 -74.96 -27.97 6.59
N GLU A 206 -74.55 -28.26 7.82
CA GLU A 206 -75.38 -28.98 8.81
C GLU A 206 -76.60 -28.15 9.24
N THR A 207 -76.43 -26.86 9.52
CA THR A 207 -77.54 -25.95 9.84
C THR A 207 -78.56 -25.93 8.70
N GLN A 208 -78.10 -25.87 7.44
CA GLN A 208 -78.97 -25.86 6.26
C GLN A 208 -79.76 -27.17 6.10
N ARG A 209 -79.14 -28.32 6.38
CA ARG A 209 -79.82 -29.63 6.42
C ARG A 209 -80.88 -29.70 7.52
N VAL A 210 -80.52 -29.35 8.75
CA VAL A 210 -81.45 -29.39 9.89
C VAL A 210 -82.63 -28.44 9.67
N THR A 211 -82.40 -27.29 9.04
CA THR A 211 -83.46 -26.33 8.72
C THR A 211 -84.41 -26.88 7.65
N GLN A 212 -83.90 -27.57 6.63
CA GLN A 212 -84.73 -28.27 5.64
C GLN A 212 -85.54 -29.40 6.29
N ASP A 213 -84.93 -30.20 7.15
CA ASP A 213 -85.61 -31.27 7.89
C ASP A 213 -86.71 -30.72 8.80
N ALA A 214 -86.45 -29.63 9.51
CA ALA A 214 -87.44 -28.95 10.34
C ALA A 214 -88.61 -28.41 9.52
N ALA A 215 -88.34 -27.81 8.35
CA ALA A 215 -89.39 -27.33 7.44
C ALA A 215 -90.25 -28.48 6.88
N SER A 216 -89.62 -29.59 6.50
CA SER A 216 -90.30 -30.81 6.04
C SER A 216 -91.19 -31.41 7.13
N LEU A 217 -90.67 -31.59 8.34
CA LEU A 217 -91.43 -32.09 9.49
C LEU A 217 -92.59 -31.17 9.86
N LYS A 218 -92.39 -29.85 9.82
CA LYS A 218 -93.46 -28.86 10.06
C LYS A 218 -94.56 -28.95 9.01
N GLY A 219 -94.21 -29.15 7.74
CA GLY A 219 -95.16 -29.41 6.67
C GLY A 219 -95.97 -30.70 6.90
N GLN A 220 -95.30 -31.79 7.28
CA GLN A 220 -95.96 -33.07 7.62
C GLN A 220 -96.92 -32.94 8.80
N VAL A 221 -96.52 -32.23 9.87
CA VAL A 221 -97.38 -31.98 11.03
C VAL A 221 -98.60 -31.15 10.64
N ALA A 222 -98.45 -30.13 9.79
CA ALA A 222 -99.57 -29.32 9.31
C ALA A 222 -100.55 -30.15 8.47
N ASP A 223 -100.04 -31.00 7.57
CA ASP A 223 -100.86 -31.85 6.71
C ASP A 223 -101.63 -32.91 7.52
N LEU A 224 -100.95 -33.62 8.43
CA LEU A 224 -101.58 -34.58 9.35
C LEU A 224 -102.62 -33.90 10.26
N THR A 225 -102.34 -32.69 10.74
CA THR A 225 -103.31 -31.92 11.53
C THR A 225 -104.56 -31.58 10.71
N GLY A 226 -104.38 -31.18 9.44
CA GLY A 226 -105.48 -30.95 8.50
C GLY A 226 -106.30 -32.21 8.22
N GLN A 227 -105.63 -33.34 8.02
CA GLN A 227 -106.29 -34.64 7.82
C GLN A 227 -107.11 -35.07 9.05
N VAL A 228 -106.56 -34.92 10.27
CA VAL A 228 -107.27 -35.19 11.53
C VAL A 228 -108.48 -34.27 11.70
N ALA A 229 -108.36 -32.98 11.38
CA ALA A 229 -109.47 -32.04 11.46
C ALA A 229 -110.60 -32.38 10.47
N ALA A 230 -110.25 -32.69 9.21
CA ALA A 230 -111.22 -33.10 8.19
C ALA A 230 -111.95 -34.39 8.56
N LEU A 231 -111.26 -35.35 9.18
CA LEU A 231 -111.86 -36.60 9.62
C LEU A 231 -112.70 -36.45 10.88
N ARG A 232 -112.33 -35.58 11.82
CA ARG A 232 -113.21 -35.21 12.95
C ARG A 232 -114.50 -34.56 12.47
N ALA A 233 -114.44 -33.70 11.44
CA ALA A 233 -115.64 -33.15 10.82
C ALA A 233 -116.53 -34.26 10.22
N LYS A 234 -115.93 -35.23 9.51
CA LYS A 234 -116.64 -36.41 9.00
C LYS A 234 -117.17 -37.34 10.11
N ALA A 235 -116.51 -37.41 11.26
CA ALA A 235 -116.96 -38.18 12.41
C ALA A 235 -118.18 -37.52 13.08
N ALA A 236 -118.17 -36.19 13.22
CA ALA A 236 -119.33 -35.42 13.69
C ALA A 236 -120.52 -35.54 12.71
N GLU A 237 -120.26 -35.50 11.40
CA GLU A 237 -121.25 -35.79 10.36
C GLU A 237 -121.79 -37.23 10.49
N ASN A 238 -120.95 -38.20 10.87
CA ASN A 238 -121.39 -39.58 11.14
C ASN A 238 -122.22 -39.72 12.41
N GLU A 239 -121.93 -38.96 13.46
CA GLU A 239 -122.74 -38.96 14.68
C GLU A 239 -124.14 -38.38 14.40
N LEU A 240 -124.19 -37.35 13.53
CA LEU A 240 -125.44 -36.83 12.97
C LEU A 240 -126.15 -37.87 12.10
N LEU A 241 -125.46 -38.56 11.18
CA LEU A 241 -126.05 -39.63 10.38
C LEU A 241 -126.51 -40.82 11.24
N ARG A 242 -125.79 -41.17 12.31
CA ARG A 242 -126.18 -42.23 13.26
C ARG A 242 -127.43 -41.85 14.04
N SER A 243 -127.54 -40.60 14.49
CA SER A 243 -128.77 -40.10 15.12
C SER A 243 -129.94 -40.06 14.13
N GLN A 244 -129.71 -39.65 12.88
CA GLN A 244 -130.70 -39.72 11.80
C GLN A 244 -131.11 -41.17 11.48
N VAL A 245 -130.17 -42.13 11.48
CA VAL A 245 -130.47 -43.55 11.30
C VAL A 245 -131.23 -44.12 12.50
N ALA A 246 -130.90 -43.71 13.73
CA ALA A 246 -131.67 -44.11 14.91
C ALA A 246 -133.11 -43.57 14.85
N GLN A 247 -133.28 -42.35 14.35
CA GLN A 247 -134.58 -41.71 14.13
C GLN A 247 -135.35 -42.32 12.94
N LEU A 248 -134.67 -42.67 11.85
CA LEU A 248 -135.26 -43.38 10.71
C LEU A 248 -135.57 -44.84 11.07
N LYS A 249 -134.82 -45.46 11.97
CA LYS A 249 -135.10 -46.81 12.48
C LYS A 249 -136.36 -46.81 13.35
N SER A 250 -136.56 -45.81 14.20
CA SER A 250 -137.82 -45.67 14.94
C SER A 250 -139.01 -45.34 14.01
N GLN A 251 -138.78 -44.62 12.90
CA GLN A 251 -139.80 -44.44 11.85
C GLN A 251 -140.06 -45.72 11.03
N ALA A 252 -139.03 -46.51 10.71
CA ALA A 252 -139.14 -47.75 9.94
C ALA A 252 -139.77 -48.90 10.75
N GLU A 253 -139.61 -48.91 12.08
CA GLU A 253 -140.34 -49.81 12.99
C GLU A 253 -141.86 -49.52 12.97
N SER A 254 -142.30 -48.34 12.50
CA SER A 254 -143.71 -48.03 12.23
C SER A 254 -144.15 -48.24 10.77
N SER A 255 -143.24 -48.59 9.85
CA SER A 255 -143.52 -48.77 8.42
C SER A 255 -142.54 -49.77 7.78
N GLY A 256 -142.89 -51.06 7.75
CA GLY A 256 -141.99 -52.20 7.46
C GLY A 256 -141.33 -52.30 6.06
N LYS A 257 -140.61 -51.28 5.57
CA LYS A 257 -139.86 -51.30 4.29
C LYS A 257 -138.42 -50.73 4.36
N GLY A 258 -137.72 -50.85 5.50
CA GLY A 258 -136.40 -50.21 5.72
C GLY A 258 -135.14 -51.10 5.77
N ALA A 259 -135.15 -52.33 5.25
CA ALA A 259 -134.05 -53.28 5.51
C ALA A 259 -132.78 -53.10 4.64
N LYS A 260 -132.90 -52.70 3.36
CA LYS A 260 -131.75 -52.65 2.42
C LYS A 260 -130.90 -51.38 2.53
N GLU A 261 -131.50 -50.24 2.86
CA GLU A 261 -130.74 -48.99 3.09
C GLU A 261 -129.95 -49.02 4.41
N ALA A 262 -130.47 -49.73 5.42
CA ALA A 262 -129.77 -49.92 6.70
C ALA A 262 -128.48 -50.74 6.54
N GLU A 263 -128.44 -51.69 5.61
CA GLU A 263 -127.27 -52.54 5.35
C GLU A 263 -126.17 -51.78 4.58
N ALA A 264 -126.55 -50.98 3.58
CA ALA A 264 -125.61 -50.11 2.85
C ALA A 264 -124.99 -49.03 3.76
N LEU A 265 -125.76 -48.47 4.69
CA LEU A 265 -125.26 -47.50 5.67
C LEU A 265 -124.33 -48.16 6.69
N ARG A 266 -124.59 -49.40 7.12
CA ARG A 266 -123.69 -50.16 8.00
C ARG A 266 -122.33 -50.44 7.36
N ALA A 267 -122.31 -50.80 6.07
CA ALA A 267 -121.07 -51.01 5.34
C ALA A 267 -120.23 -49.72 5.30
N LYS A 268 -120.87 -48.58 5.06
CA LYS A 268 -120.21 -47.26 5.06
C LYS A 268 -119.69 -46.87 6.45
N VAL A 269 -120.43 -47.20 7.51
CA VAL A 269 -120.00 -46.99 8.91
C VAL A 269 -118.80 -47.87 9.26
N ALA A 270 -118.73 -49.10 8.75
CA ALA A 270 -117.61 -50.01 8.98
C ALA A 270 -116.34 -49.53 8.25
N GLU A 271 -116.44 -49.13 6.97
CA GLU A 271 -115.30 -48.58 6.22
C GLU A 271 -114.77 -47.29 6.86
N LEU A 272 -115.66 -46.40 7.30
CA LEU A 272 -115.25 -45.16 7.95
C LEU A 272 -114.69 -45.38 9.35
N SER A 273 -115.12 -46.41 10.09
CA SER A 273 -114.51 -46.77 11.37
C SER A 273 -113.10 -47.32 11.18
N ALA A 274 -112.86 -48.14 10.14
CA ALA A 274 -111.52 -48.61 9.80
C ALA A 274 -110.58 -47.44 9.45
N ARG A 275 -111.06 -46.48 8.64
CA ARG A 275 -110.29 -45.25 8.35
C ARG A 275 -110.07 -44.38 9.58
N PHE A 276 -111.01 -44.35 10.52
CA PHE A 276 -110.86 -43.63 11.79
C PHE A 276 -109.81 -44.27 12.68
N ASP A 277 -109.77 -45.61 12.78
CA ASP A 277 -108.76 -46.32 13.58
C ASP A 277 -107.35 -46.16 13.01
N GLU A 278 -107.20 -46.18 11.68
CA GLU A 278 -105.93 -45.92 11.01
C GLU A 278 -105.45 -44.48 11.23
N VAL A 279 -106.38 -43.52 11.23
CA VAL A 279 -106.07 -42.11 11.55
C VAL A 279 -105.84 -41.88 13.04
N SER A 280 -106.48 -42.65 13.91
CA SER A 280 -106.23 -42.60 15.35
C SER A 280 -104.82 -43.10 15.67
N LYS A 281 -104.35 -44.12 14.94
CA LYS A 281 -102.94 -44.55 15.00
C LYS A 281 -101.98 -43.47 14.52
N SER A 282 -102.22 -42.87 13.34
CA SER A 282 -101.34 -41.77 12.86
C SER A 282 -101.46 -40.49 13.70
N ALA A 283 -102.60 -40.26 14.35
CA ALA A 283 -102.76 -39.20 15.35
C ALA A 283 -102.01 -39.48 16.67
N GLY A 284 -101.79 -40.75 17.00
CA GLY A 284 -100.91 -41.17 18.10
C GLY A 284 -99.43 -40.88 17.84
N GLU A 285 -99.02 -40.76 16.57
CA GLU A 285 -97.64 -40.46 16.16
C GLU A 285 -97.34 -38.95 16.08
N LEU A 286 -98.38 -38.10 16.00
CA LEU A 286 -98.26 -36.63 15.96
C LEU A 286 -97.49 -36.00 17.14
N PRO A 287 -97.67 -36.42 18.41
CA PRO A 287 -96.90 -35.90 19.53
C PRO A 287 -95.40 -36.18 19.39
N ALA A 288 -95.03 -37.39 18.95
CA ALA A 288 -93.64 -37.78 18.75
C ALA A 288 -92.99 -37.03 17.57
N LEU A 289 -93.73 -36.79 16.49
CA LEU A 289 -93.28 -35.96 15.37
C LEU A 289 -93.11 -34.49 15.77
N ARG A 290 -93.99 -33.96 16.62
CA ARG A 290 -93.89 -32.59 17.15
C ARG A 290 -92.68 -32.41 18.06
N GLU A 291 -92.42 -33.37 18.95
CA GLU A 291 -91.22 -33.37 19.79
C GLU A 291 -89.93 -33.47 18.95
N ARG A 292 -89.94 -34.27 17.87
CA ARG A 292 -88.84 -34.32 16.90
C ARG A 292 -88.64 -32.99 16.15
N ALA A 293 -89.71 -32.32 15.75
CA ALA A 293 -89.63 -31.01 15.10
C ALA A 293 -89.09 -29.93 16.06
N GLU A 294 -89.56 -29.90 17.30
CA GLU A 294 -89.10 -28.94 18.31
C GLU A 294 -87.64 -29.19 18.73
N SER A 295 -87.20 -30.45 18.80
CA SER A 295 -85.80 -30.78 19.07
C SER A 295 -84.86 -30.47 17.90
N ALA A 296 -85.32 -30.65 16.65
CA ALA A 296 -84.59 -30.19 15.46
C ALA A 296 -84.45 -28.66 15.43
N GLU A 297 -85.50 -27.92 15.78
CA GLU A 297 -85.49 -26.45 15.81
C GLU A 297 -84.56 -25.89 16.91
N ARG A 298 -84.48 -26.56 18.07
CA ARG A 298 -83.49 -26.23 19.11
C ARG A 298 -82.05 -26.48 18.65
N ARG A 299 -81.78 -27.63 18.02
CA ARG A 299 -80.47 -27.93 17.43
C ARG A 299 -80.07 -26.93 16.35
N ALA A 300 -81.01 -26.51 15.51
CA ALA A 300 -80.76 -25.47 14.50
C ALA A 300 -80.28 -24.17 15.14
N LYS A 301 -80.96 -23.70 16.20
CA LYS A 301 -80.56 -22.48 16.93
C LYS A 301 -79.19 -22.62 17.62
N GLU A 302 -78.91 -23.76 18.25
CA GLU A 302 -77.62 -24.03 18.89
C GLU A 302 -76.46 -24.02 17.86
N LEU A 303 -76.66 -24.63 16.69
CA LEU A 303 -75.69 -24.62 15.60
C LEU A 303 -75.50 -23.22 15.00
N GLU A 304 -76.56 -22.42 14.88
CA GLU A 304 -76.51 -21.05 14.39
C GLU A 304 -75.67 -20.15 15.33
N GLU A 305 -75.86 -20.30 16.64
CA GLU A 305 -75.04 -19.61 17.65
C GLU A 305 -73.58 -20.09 17.64
N ALA A 306 -73.33 -21.38 17.43
CA ALA A 306 -71.98 -21.93 17.33
C ALA A 306 -71.25 -21.41 16.07
N SER A 307 -71.96 -21.35 14.93
CA SER A 307 -71.49 -20.78 13.67
C SER A 307 -71.14 -19.29 13.82
N ARG A 308 -71.99 -18.52 14.51
CA ARG A 308 -71.71 -17.10 14.81
C ARG A 308 -70.43 -16.92 15.63
N ARG A 309 -70.25 -17.70 16.70
CA ARG A 309 -69.03 -17.64 17.55
C ARG A 309 -67.77 -18.06 16.78
N ALA A 310 -67.88 -19.03 15.87
CA ALA A 310 -66.76 -19.43 15.01
C ALA A 310 -66.39 -18.32 14.02
N SER A 311 -67.38 -17.64 13.42
CA SER A 311 -67.16 -16.49 12.54
C SER A 311 -66.50 -15.32 13.29
N GLU A 312 -66.96 -15.00 14.50
CA GLU A 312 -66.36 -13.94 15.33
C GLU A 312 -64.88 -14.25 15.65
N ARG A 313 -64.55 -15.50 15.99
CA ARG A 313 -63.15 -15.92 16.21
C ARG A 313 -62.30 -15.85 14.93
N ALA A 314 -62.84 -16.25 13.79
CA ALA A 314 -62.13 -16.15 12.51
C ALA A 314 -61.79 -14.69 12.19
N THR A 315 -62.74 -13.76 12.36
CA THR A 315 -62.47 -12.33 12.15
C THR A 315 -61.45 -11.75 13.14
N GLY A 316 -61.45 -12.20 14.39
CA GLY A 316 -60.46 -11.80 15.38
C GLY A 316 -59.05 -12.26 15.02
N LEU A 317 -58.90 -13.49 14.52
CA LEU A 317 -57.61 -14.02 14.05
C LEU A 317 -57.15 -13.36 12.75
N GLU A 318 -58.05 -13.01 11.83
CA GLU A 318 -57.70 -12.25 10.63
C GLU A 318 -57.13 -10.87 10.98
N ALA A 319 -57.66 -10.23 12.02
CA ALA A 319 -57.16 -8.95 12.52
C ALA A 319 -55.73 -9.10 13.11
N THR A 320 -55.45 -10.14 13.90
CA THR A 320 -54.10 -10.38 14.43
C THR A 320 -53.09 -10.78 13.33
N LEU A 321 -53.54 -11.51 12.31
CA LEU A 321 -52.72 -11.84 11.14
C LEU A 321 -52.38 -10.60 10.31
N ARG A 322 -53.31 -9.66 10.20
CA ARG A 322 -53.07 -8.37 9.56
C ARG A 322 -52.07 -7.53 10.36
N GLU A 323 -52.26 -7.43 11.68
CA GLU A 323 -51.35 -6.69 12.56
C GLU A 323 -49.92 -7.26 12.55
N THR A 324 -49.78 -8.59 12.57
CA THR A 324 -48.48 -9.26 12.48
C THR A 324 -47.82 -9.08 11.11
N ARG A 325 -48.58 -9.07 10.00
CA ARG A 325 -48.07 -8.70 8.67
C ARG A 325 -47.58 -7.25 8.62
N GLU A 326 -48.40 -6.31 9.09
CA GLU A 326 -48.04 -4.89 9.12
C GLU A 326 -46.81 -4.62 10.02
N ARG A 327 -46.61 -5.44 11.06
CA ARG A 327 -45.40 -5.41 11.89
C ARG A 327 -44.19 -5.98 11.14
N ALA A 328 -44.33 -7.12 10.47
CA ALA A 328 -43.27 -7.72 9.66
C ALA A 328 -42.81 -6.81 8.50
N ASP A 329 -43.75 -6.07 7.89
CA ASP A 329 -43.42 -5.09 6.84
C ASP A 329 -42.65 -3.88 7.40
N ARG A 330 -43.01 -3.40 8.60
CA ARG A 330 -42.28 -2.33 9.30
C ARG A 330 -40.84 -2.76 9.64
N GLU A 331 -40.70 -3.94 10.23
CA GLU A 331 -39.39 -4.54 10.55
C GLU A 331 -38.55 -4.78 9.28
N GLY A 332 -39.18 -5.16 8.16
CA GLY A 332 -38.53 -5.26 6.86
C GLY A 332 -37.97 -3.92 6.36
N GLY A 333 -38.73 -2.84 6.52
CA GLY A 333 -38.27 -1.49 6.18
C GLY A 333 -37.16 -0.95 7.10
N ASP A 334 -37.11 -1.39 8.36
CA ASP A 334 -36.02 -1.05 9.29
C ASP A 334 -34.73 -1.83 8.94
N ILE A 335 -34.82 -3.10 8.54
CA ILE A 335 -33.67 -3.88 8.02
C ILE A 335 -33.11 -3.23 6.76
N GLU A 336 -33.94 -2.82 5.81
CA GLU A 336 -33.49 -2.19 4.57
C GLU A 336 -32.79 -0.85 4.85
N ARG A 337 -33.29 -0.07 5.81
CA ARG A 337 -32.62 1.15 6.30
C ARG A 337 -31.27 0.84 6.97
N LEU A 338 -31.22 -0.17 7.85
CA LEU A 338 -29.98 -0.60 8.51
C LEU A 338 -28.94 -1.12 7.51
N ALA A 339 -29.36 -1.88 6.50
CA ALA A 339 -28.50 -2.34 5.41
C ALA A 339 -27.92 -1.16 4.61
N GLY A 340 -28.74 -0.13 4.34
CA GLY A 340 -28.27 1.11 3.71
C GLY A 340 -27.23 1.85 4.55
N VAL A 341 -27.44 1.97 5.86
CA VAL A 341 -26.46 2.59 6.78
C VAL A 341 -25.17 1.77 6.87
N LEU A 342 -25.26 0.43 6.89
CA LEU A 342 -24.10 -0.45 6.88
C LEU A 342 -23.26 -0.29 5.61
N GLU A 343 -23.89 -0.21 4.43
CA GLU A 343 -23.15 0.06 3.18
C GLU A 343 -22.55 1.47 3.14
N GLU A 344 -23.23 2.49 3.68
CA GLU A 344 -22.66 3.83 3.81
C GLU A 344 -21.44 3.84 4.76
N LEU A 345 -21.51 3.12 5.89
CA LEU A 345 -20.39 3.02 6.83
C LEU A 345 -19.23 2.22 6.27
N LYS A 346 -19.51 1.14 5.54
CA LYS A 346 -18.50 0.33 4.87
C LYS A 346 -17.73 1.12 3.83
N THR A 347 -18.43 1.87 2.97
CA THR A 347 -17.79 2.75 1.99
C THR A 347 -16.97 3.85 2.67
N ARG A 348 -17.45 4.43 3.77
CA ARG A 348 -16.65 5.38 4.58
C ARG A 348 -15.41 4.73 5.20
N LEU A 349 -15.53 3.50 5.69
CA LEU A 349 -14.40 2.74 6.25
C LEU A 349 -13.34 2.46 5.18
N GLU A 350 -13.75 2.01 3.99
CA GLU A 350 -12.83 1.78 2.85
C GLU A 350 -12.08 3.06 2.48
N VAL A 351 -12.74 4.21 2.46
CA VAL A 351 -12.11 5.51 2.17
C VAL A 351 -11.12 5.91 3.26
N GLU A 352 -11.46 5.76 4.54
CA GLU A 352 -10.56 6.11 5.64
C GLU A 352 -9.40 5.11 5.80
N ALA A 353 -9.60 3.82 5.48
CA ALA A 353 -8.56 2.81 5.42
C ALA A 353 -7.56 3.10 4.27
N ALA A 354 -8.06 3.46 3.08
CA ALA A 354 -7.20 3.87 1.97
C ALA A 354 -6.38 5.14 2.32
N ARG A 355 -6.96 6.07 3.08
CA ARG A 355 -6.24 7.25 3.59
C ARG A 355 -5.19 6.90 4.64
N SER A 356 -5.48 5.96 5.54
CA SER A 356 -4.51 5.53 6.55
C SER A 356 -3.32 4.82 5.91
N GLU A 357 -3.55 3.95 4.92
CA GLU A 357 -2.51 3.29 4.13
C GLU A 357 -1.64 4.30 3.37
N ALA A 358 -2.26 5.29 2.72
CA ALA A 358 -1.52 6.33 1.99
C ALA A 358 -0.61 7.16 2.92
N LEU A 359 -1.08 7.49 4.12
CA LEU A 359 -0.28 8.19 5.13
C LEU A 359 0.81 7.30 5.73
N ALA A 360 0.55 6.01 5.94
CA ALA A 360 1.55 5.05 6.39
C ALA A 360 2.71 4.94 5.39
N GLU A 361 2.42 4.90 4.09
CA GLU A 361 3.45 4.85 3.06
C GLU A 361 4.25 6.16 2.99
N GLN A 362 3.60 7.32 3.15
CA GLN A 362 4.31 8.60 3.28
C GLN A 362 5.24 8.62 4.49
N LEU A 363 4.82 8.07 5.62
CA LEU A 363 5.62 7.97 6.84
C LEU A 363 6.84 7.06 6.63
N ARG A 364 6.64 5.93 5.94
CA ARG A 364 7.71 4.99 5.61
C ARG A 364 8.77 5.61 4.71
N LEU A 365 8.35 6.40 3.73
CA LEU A 365 9.25 7.15 2.84
C LEU A 365 10.04 8.22 3.60
N ALA A 366 9.37 8.96 4.49
CA ALA A 366 10.01 10.00 5.29
C ALA A 366 11.00 9.42 6.33
N GLU A 367 10.66 8.30 6.96
CA GLU A 367 11.56 7.58 7.88
C GLU A 367 12.78 7.00 7.17
N ALA A 368 12.61 6.42 5.98
CA ALA A 368 13.72 5.93 5.17
C ALA A 368 14.66 7.07 4.73
N GLU A 369 14.12 8.26 4.47
CA GLU A 369 14.94 9.45 4.15
C GLU A 369 15.65 10.01 5.39
N LYS A 370 15.01 9.95 6.56
CA LYS A 370 15.63 10.29 7.85
C LYS A 370 16.82 9.38 8.17
N GLU A 371 16.72 8.07 7.95
CA GLU A 371 17.84 7.14 8.14
C GLU A 371 19.00 7.42 7.17
N ARG A 372 18.70 7.81 5.92
CA ARG A 372 19.73 8.22 4.94
C ARG A 372 20.46 9.49 5.38
N LEU A 373 19.75 10.46 5.95
CA LEU A 373 20.36 11.69 6.46
C LEU A 373 21.12 11.47 7.78
N ALA A 374 20.64 10.58 8.64
CA ALA A 374 21.33 10.20 9.87
C ALA A 374 22.65 9.45 9.59
N SER A 375 22.66 8.55 8.61
CA SER A 375 23.89 7.87 8.16
C SER A 375 24.88 8.82 7.47
N ALA A 376 24.38 9.80 6.70
CA ALA A 376 25.24 10.88 6.17
C ALA A 376 25.85 11.74 7.29
N ARG A 377 25.09 12.04 8.35
CA ARG A 377 25.58 12.78 9.53
C ARG A 377 26.65 12.02 10.31
N ALA A 378 26.47 10.70 10.50
CA ALA A 378 27.47 9.84 11.15
C ALA A 378 28.79 9.80 10.34
N SER A 379 28.70 9.79 9.01
CA SER A 379 29.86 9.81 8.11
C SER A 379 30.68 11.11 8.20
N VAL A 380 30.01 12.25 8.44
CA VAL A 380 30.65 13.57 8.61
C VAL A 380 31.28 13.73 10.01
N GLU A 381 30.66 13.17 11.06
CA GLU A 381 31.24 13.15 12.42
C GLU A 381 32.48 12.24 12.51
N GLU A 382 32.50 11.11 11.78
CA GLU A 382 33.65 10.19 11.75
C GLU A 382 34.86 10.79 11.00
N GLN A 383 34.61 11.67 10.00
CA GLN A 383 35.66 12.43 9.32
C GLN A 383 36.13 13.68 10.10
N GLY A 384 35.28 14.27 10.95
CA GLY A 384 35.62 15.41 11.81
C GLY A 384 36.42 15.04 13.07
N ALA A 385 36.32 13.79 13.55
CA ALA A 385 37.01 13.32 14.75
C ALA A 385 38.50 12.97 14.50
N ALA A 386 38.89 12.65 13.26
CA ALA A 386 40.26 12.28 12.91
C ALA A 386 41.24 13.49 12.74
N SER A 387 40.74 14.73 12.78
CA SER A 387 41.55 15.95 12.53
C SER A 387 41.89 16.77 13.78
N ARG A 388 41.59 16.30 15.01
CA ARG A 388 41.80 17.07 16.25
C ARG A 388 43.00 16.67 17.12
N ASP A 389 43.80 15.68 16.75
CA ASP A 389 44.95 15.22 17.56
C ASP A 389 46.33 15.44 16.91
N ALA A 390 46.59 16.63 16.37
CA ALA A 390 47.91 16.97 15.81
C ALA A 390 48.41 18.39 16.16
N ALA A 391 48.27 18.81 17.43
CA ALA A 391 48.87 20.06 17.89
C ALA A 391 49.30 20.00 19.36
N GLY A 392 50.41 19.29 19.64
CA GLY A 392 50.95 19.27 21.00
C GLY A 392 52.28 18.56 21.14
N GLY A 393 53.39 19.25 20.84
CA GLY A 393 54.64 18.93 21.54
C GLY A 393 55.92 19.03 20.75
N LEU A 394 56.48 20.23 20.61
CA LEU A 394 57.91 20.42 20.40
C LEU A 394 58.38 21.75 21.03
N ARG A 395 58.60 21.80 22.35
CA ARG A 395 59.41 22.90 22.92
C ARG A 395 60.19 22.70 24.22
N ARG A 396 60.25 21.54 24.90
CA ARG A 396 60.95 21.46 26.21
C ARG A 396 61.65 20.15 26.60
N VAL A 397 62.44 19.49 25.75
CA VAL A 397 63.27 18.34 26.21
C VAL A 397 64.65 18.21 25.53
N ARG A 398 65.38 19.32 25.31
CA ARG A 398 66.76 19.23 24.76
C ARG A 398 67.91 19.70 25.67
N VAL A 399 67.68 19.95 26.96
CA VAL A 399 68.78 20.43 27.84
C VAL A 399 69.04 19.58 29.10
N ARG A 400 68.32 18.48 29.34
CA ARG A 400 68.52 17.66 30.56
C ARG A 400 69.25 16.31 30.41
N ARG A 401 69.81 15.99 29.24
CA ARG A 401 70.32 14.62 28.95
C ARG A 401 71.85 14.44 28.93
N ALA A 402 72.62 15.41 29.41
CA ALA A 402 74.09 15.34 29.38
C ALA A 402 74.77 15.06 30.75
N ARG A 403 74.02 14.93 31.86
CA ARG A 403 74.63 14.78 33.20
C ARG A 403 74.25 13.54 34.02
N GLU A 404 73.40 12.64 33.49
CA GLU A 404 72.97 11.43 34.23
C GLU A 404 73.64 10.12 33.75
N LEU A 405 74.40 10.15 32.65
CA LEU A 405 74.89 8.92 32.00
C LEU A 405 76.06 8.20 32.71
N ILE A 406 76.67 8.78 33.75
CA ILE A 406 77.87 8.18 34.38
C ILE A 406 77.57 7.48 35.72
N ARG A 407 76.47 7.78 36.42
CA ARG A 407 76.11 7.07 37.68
C ARG A 407 75.14 5.89 37.50
N ASP A 408 74.62 5.70 36.30
CA ASP A 408 73.53 4.76 36.03
C ASP A 408 73.99 3.36 35.59
N ARG A 409 75.29 3.15 35.33
CA ARG A 409 75.81 1.84 34.86
C ARG A 409 76.05 0.80 35.96
N ALA A 410 76.17 1.20 37.23
CA ALA A 410 76.37 0.24 38.33
C ALA A 410 75.06 -0.33 38.92
N LYS A 411 73.92 0.38 38.80
CA LYS A 411 72.59 -0.10 39.23
C LYS A 411 71.86 -0.98 38.18
N LYS A 412 72.32 -0.99 36.92
CA LYS A 412 71.68 -1.71 35.81
C LYS A 412 71.90 -3.23 35.84
N ILE A 413 72.98 -3.72 36.48
CA ILE A 413 73.28 -5.15 36.49
C ILE A 413 72.39 -5.92 37.48
N ARG A 414 71.99 -5.33 38.62
CA ARG A 414 71.03 -5.97 39.56
C ARG A 414 69.55 -5.78 39.17
N LYS A 415 69.20 -4.67 38.50
CA LYS A 415 67.85 -4.49 37.95
C LYS A 415 67.58 -5.32 36.70
N ALA A 416 68.60 -5.69 35.93
CA ALA A 416 68.43 -6.52 34.73
C ALA A 416 67.96 -7.95 35.07
N SER A 417 68.39 -8.53 36.20
CA SER A 417 67.96 -9.88 36.61
C SER A 417 66.51 -9.92 37.15
N GLU A 418 66.07 -8.91 37.91
CA GLU A 418 64.66 -8.80 38.33
C GLU A 418 63.72 -8.44 37.18
N VAL A 419 64.20 -7.69 36.18
CA VAL A 419 63.43 -7.37 34.97
C VAL A 419 63.30 -8.59 34.07
N LEU A 420 64.31 -9.46 33.99
CA LEU A 420 64.22 -10.72 33.23
C LEU A 420 63.24 -11.71 33.86
N ALA A 421 63.18 -11.83 35.18
CA ALA A 421 62.19 -12.65 35.88
C ALA A 421 60.75 -12.13 35.65
N LYS A 422 60.53 -10.81 35.77
CA LYS A 422 59.23 -10.19 35.45
C LYS A 422 58.85 -10.31 33.97
N ARG A 423 59.81 -10.31 33.04
CA ARG A 423 59.56 -10.50 31.60
C ARG A 423 59.15 -11.93 31.26
N PHE A 424 59.65 -12.92 32.00
CA PHE A 424 59.24 -14.31 31.89
C PHE A 424 57.80 -14.52 32.39
N GLU A 425 57.48 -13.95 33.55
CA GLU A 425 56.12 -13.99 34.12
C GLU A 425 55.11 -13.22 33.25
N GLN A 426 55.53 -12.09 32.65
CA GLN A 426 54.75 -11.37 31.64
C GLN A 426 54.60 -12.16 30.32
N CYS A 427 55.60 -12.96 29.91
CA CYS A 427 55.45 -13.82 28.74
C CYS A 427 54.48 -14.98 29.00
N GLU A 428 54.51 -15.59 30.19
CA GLU A 428 53.52 -16.61 30.55
C GLU A 428 52.10 -16.02 30.63
N GLN A 429 51.93 -14.84 31.22
CA GLN A 429 50.63 -14.15 31.24
C GLN A 429 50.13 -13.78 29.84
N VAL A 430 51.02 -13.41 28.92
CA VAL A 430 50.64 -13.12 27.52
C VAL A 430 50.31 -14.41 26.75
N LEU A 431 50.97 -15.53 27.06
CA LEU A 431 50.67 -16.82 26.44
C LEU A 431 49.32 -17.39 26.93
N THR A 432 49.01 -17.26 28.22
CA THR A 432 47.71 -17.66 28.76
C THR A 432 46.60 -16.75 28.23
N GLN A 433 46.80 -15.43 28.18
CA GLN A 433 45.84 -14.50 27.56
C GLN A 433 45.62 -14.79 26.06
N ARG A 434 46.66 -15.22 25.32
CA ARG A 434 46.50 -15.64 23.92
C ARG A 434 45.71 -16.95 23.79
N GLN A 435 45.91 -17.92 24.68
CA GLN A 435 45.13 -19.15 24.69
C GLN A 435 43.66 -18.88 25.04
N GLU A 436 43.40 -18.03 26.01
CA GLU A 436 42.05 -17.59 26.37
C GLU A 436 41.37 -16.84 25.22
N LEU A 437 42.08 -15.90 24.57
CA LEU A 437 41.57 -15.19 23.39
C LEU A 437 41.28 -16.12 22.21
N LEU A 438 42.12 -17.12 21.95
CA LEU A 438 41.87 -18.11 20.90
C LEU A 438 40.67 -19.01 21.23
N SER A 439 40.48 -19.38 22.49
CA SER A 439 39.31 -20.15 22.93
C SER A 439 38.02 -19.31 22.85
N ALA A 440 38.07 -18.03 23.23
CA ALA A 440 36.96 -17.09 23.10
C ALA A 440 36.62 -16.83 21.62
N LYS A 441 37.63 -16.66 20.76
CA LYS A 441 37.43 -16.53 19.30
C LYS A 441 36.71 -17.75 18.72
N ARG A 442 37.14 -18.97 19.08
CA ARG A 442 36.48 -20.22 18.63
C ARG A 442 35.04 -20.34 19.15
N ALA A 443 34.78 -19.93 20.39
CA ALA A 443 33.43 -19.91 20.95
C ALA A 443 32.53 -18.92 20.19
N ILE A 444 33.02 -17.72 19.91
CA ILE A 444 32.32 -16.68 19.14
C ILE A 444 32.07 -17.14 17.70
N GLU A 445 33.06 -17.73 17.02
CA GLU A 445 32.89 -18.27 15.67
C GLU A 445 31.84 -19.39 15.63
N SER A 446 31.82 -20.28 16.63
CA SER A 446 30.83 -21.34 16.72
C SER A 446 29.41 -20.82 16.98
N ALA A 447 29.27 -19.81 17.85
CA ALA A 447 27.99 -19.14 18.10
C ALA A 447 27.52 -18.36 16.86
N HIS A 448 28.44 -17.69 16.15
CA HIS A 448 28.12 -16.97 14.94
C HIS A 448 27.64 -17.90 13.83
N ARG A 449 28.27 -19.08 13.66
CA ARG A 449 27.79 -20.11 12.71
C ARG A 449 26.39 -20.60 13.09
N GLN A 450 26.11 -20.85 14.36
CA GLN A 450 24.77 -21.28 14.80
C GLN A 450 23.71 -20.20 14.54
N HIS A 451 24.02 -18.92 14.79
CA HIS A 451 23.14 -17.81 14.46
C HIS A 451 22.90 -17.68 12.94
N GLN A 452 23.94 -17.82 12.11
CA GLN A 452 23.80 -17.79 10.66
C GLN A 452 22.92 -18.94 10.13
N PHE A 453 23.03 -20.16 10.69
CA PHE A 453 22.17 -21.28 10.29
C PHE A 453 20.70 -21.09 10.73
N ALA A 454 20.46 -20.52 11.91
CA ALA A 454 19.11 -20.20 12.38
C ALA A 454 18.45 -19.09 11.53
N GLU A 455 19.22 -18.06 11.17
CA GLU A 455 18.76 -16.94 10.36
C GLU A 455 18.49 -17.33 8.90
N ALA A 456 19.33 -18.20 8.32
CA ALA A 456 19.13 -18.75 6.98
C ALA A 456 17.83 -19.58 6.87
N ARG A 457 17.46 -20.32 7.93
CA ARG A 457 16.22 -21.11 7.96
C ARG A 457 14.97 -20.23 8.00
N GLY A 458 14.99 -19.13 8.75
CA GLY A 458 13.87 -18.17 8.82
C GLY A 458 13.69 -17.36 7.54
N ARG A 459 14.79 -17.04 6.84
CA ARG A 459 14.72 -16.30 5.56
C ARG A 459 14.28 -17.20 4.39
N ALA A 460 14.61 -18.49 4.41
CA ALA A 460 14.16 -19.42 3.37
C ALA A 460 12.65 -19.69 3.45
N SER A 461 12.09 -19.83 4.67
CA SER A 461 10.65 -20.06 4.83
C SER A 461 9.81 -18.84 4.43
N SER A 462 10.26 -17.62 4.74
CA SER A 462 9.55 -16.40 4.32
C SER A 462 9.53 -16.24 2.81
N VAL A 463 10.63 -16.54 2.10
CA VAL A 463 10.67 -16.49 0.63
C VAL A 463 9.69 -17.49 0.00
N VAL A 464 9.62 -18.72 0.52
CA VAL A 464 8.65 -19.72 0.04
C VAL A 464 7.21 -19.26 0.30
N PHE A 465 6.94 -18.70 1.48
CA PHE A 465 5.62 -18.16 1.81
C PHE A 465 5.20 -17.03 0.86
N PHE A 466 6.08 -16.03 0.63
CA PHE A 466 5.79 -14.94 -0.30
C PHE A 466 5.63 -15.43 -1.75
N ALA A 467 6.37 -16.45 -2.17
CA ALA A 467 6.18 -17.06 -3.49
C ALA A 467 4.80 -17.71 -3.62
N VAL A 468 4.35 -18.47 -2.62
CA VAL A 468 3.02 -19.10 -2.60
C VAL A 468 1.93 -18.03 -2.60
N CYS A 469 2.01 -17.02 -1.72
CA CYS A 469 1.05 -15.92 -1.70
C CYS A 469 1.03 -15.15 -3.02
N GLY A 470 2.19 -14.88 -3.62
CA GLY A 470 2.30 -14.22 -4.92
C GLY A 470 1.61 -15.02 -6.02
N THR A 471 1.78 -16.34 -6.04
CA THR A 471 1.08 -17.21 -7.01
C THR A 471 -0.43 -17.26 -6.80
N ALA A 472 -0.90 -17.26 -5.55
CA ALA A 472 -2.32 -17.23 -5.24
C ALA A 472 -2.97 -15.90 -5.68
N ILE A 473 -2.29 -14.77 -5.43
CA ILE A 473 -2.74 -13.45 -5.87
C ILE A 473 -2.78 -13.39 -7.41
N LEU A 474 -1.75 -13.89 -8.10
CA LEU A 474 -1.74 -13.96 -9.56
C LEU A 474 -2.87 -14.82 -10.12
N ALA A 475 -3.18 -15.96 -9.49
CA ALA A 475 -4.30 -16.82 -9.90
C ALA A 475 -5.65 -16.10 -9.74
N PHE A 476 -5.85 -15.42 -8.61
CA PHE A 476 -7.07 -14.65 -8.35
C PHE A 476 -7.23 -13.47 -9.31
N LEU A 477 -6.16 -12.69 -9.52
CA LEU A 477 -6.18 -11.57 -10.47
C LEU A 477 -6.40 -12.06 -11.90
N SER A 478 -5.78 -13.17 -12.30
CA SER A 478 -5.98 -13.77 -13.61
C SER A 478 -7.44 -14.17 -13.83
N TRP A 479 -8.08 -14.75 -12.82
CA TRP A 479 -9.51 -15.09 -12.86
C TRP A 479 -10.40 -13.85 -12.99
N ALA A 480 -10.14 -12.81 -12.19
CA ALA A 480 -10.90 -11.57 -12.22
C ALA A 480 -10.77 -10.85 -13.58
N VAL A 481 -9.55 -10.78 -14.12
CA VAL A 481 -9.27 -10.15 -15.42
C VAL A 481 -9.88 -10.95 -16.56
N ALA A 482 -9.81 -12.29 -16.53
CA ALA A 482 -10.45 -13.14 -17.53
C ALA A 482 -11.98 -12.92 -17.58
N GLY A 483 -12.61 -12.65 -16.43
CA GLY A 483 -14.04 -12.31 -16.37
C GLY A 483 -14.43 -11.05 -17.13
N GLN A 484 -13.52 -10.09 -17.30
CA GLN A 484 -13.75 -8.86 -18.07
C GLN A 484 -13.55 -9.05 -19.58
N PHE A 485 -12.55 -9.84 -19.98
CA PHE A 485 -12.22 -10.07 -21.39
C PHE A 485 -13.08 -11.14 -22.07
N ALA A 486 -13.55 -12.13 -21.31
CA ALA A 486 -14.43 -13.18 -21.78
C ALA A 486 -15.66 -13.27 -20.87
N PRO A 487 -16.66 -12.37 -21.03
CA PRO A 487 -17.96 -12.56 -20.40
C PRO A 487 -18.48 -13.95 -20.81
N GLY A 488 -18.93 -14.73 -19.82
CA GLY A 488 -19.45 -16.07 -20.10
C GLY A 488 -20.67 -15.98 -21.03
N ALA A 489 -20.86 -16.99 -21.86
CA ALA A 489 -22.07 -17.13 -22.65
C ALA A 489 -23.19 -17.66 -21.75
N PHE A 490 -24.30 -16.94 -21.67
CA PHE A 490 -25.49 -17.31 -20.93
C PHE A 490 -26.64 -17.58 -21.88
N VAL A 491 -27.56 -18.47 -21.50
CA VAL A 491 -28.84 -18.63 -22.18
C VAL A 491 -29.91 -17.95 -21.36
N ALA A 492 -30.54 -16.94 -21.97
CA ALA A 492 -31.80 -16.41 -21.49
C ALA A 492 -32.94 -17.23 -22.07
N LYS A 493 -33.94 -17.55 -21.25
CA LYS A 493 -35.15 -18.26 -21.65
C LYS A 493 -36.37 -17.40 -21.39
N ALA A 494 -37.27 -17.29 -22.36
CA ALA A 494 -38.57 -16.64 -22.25
C ALA A 494 -39.66 -17.58 -22.80
N VAL A 495 -40.81 -17.61 -22.14
CA VAL A 495 -41.94 -18.46 -22.56
C VAL A 495 -43.12 -17.57 -22.88
N MET A 496 -43.65 -17.72 -24.09
CA MET A 496 -44.89 -17.10 -24.52
C MET A 496 -45.96 -18.17 -24.67
N ALA A 497 -47.21 -17.82 -24.36
CA ALA A 497 -48.35 -18.71 -24.48
C ALA A 497 -49.45 -18.08 -25.34
N ALA A 498 -50.13 -18.92 -26.10
CA ALA A 498 -51.37 -18.58 -26.78
C ALA A 498 -52.52 -18.65 -25.77
N GLU A 499 -53.23 -17.55 -25.58
CA GLU A 499 -54.37 -17.48 -24.67
C GLU A 499 -55.55 -16.83 -25.38
N ASN A 500 -56.75 -17.37 -25.17
CA ASN A 500 -57.99 -16.76 -25.59
C ASN A 500 -58.90 -16.63 -24.37
N ARG A 501 -59.45 -15.43 -24.15
CA ARG A 501 -60.22 -15.11 -22.94
C ARG A 501 -61.55 -15.86 -22.86
N ASP A 502 -62.11 -16.19 -24.02
CA ASP A 502 -63.51 -16.62 -24.12
C ASP A 502 -63.65 -18.13 -24.36
N ARG A 503 -62.58 -18.83 -24.77
CA ARG A 503 -62.58 -20.29 -24.98
C ARG A 503 -61.18 -20.91 -24.96
N THR A 504 -61.10 -22.22 -24.73
CA THR A 504 -59.90 -23.00 -24.99
C THR A 504 -59.64 -23.10 -26.49
N LEU A 505 -58.39 -22.90 -26.89
CA LEU A 505 -57.95 -23.04 -28.28
C LEU A 505 -57.87 -24.53 -28.65
N SER A 506 -58.25 -24.87 -29.88
CA SER A 506 -58.09 -26.21 -30.43
C SER A 506 -56.65 -26.46 -30.87
N ASP A 507 -56.23 -27.73 -30.94
CA ASP A 507 -54.85 -28.09 -31.35
C ASP A 507 -54.47 -27.50 -32.72
N ALA A 508 -55.41 -27.47 -33.67
CA ALA A 508 -55.20 -26.87 -34.98
C ALA A 508 -54.96 -25.34 -34.92
N GLU A 509 -55.64 -24.63 -34.01
CA GLU A 509 -55.43 -23.20 -33.78
C GLU A 509 -54.09 -22.93 -33.07
N LEU A 510 -53.68 -23.83 -32.18
CA LEU A 510 -52.36 -23.76 -31.52
C LEU A 510 -51.22 -23.99 -32.51
N ASP A 511 -51.40 -24.92 -33.46
CA ASP A 511 -50.45 -25.17 -34.54
C ASP A 511 -50.37 -23.98 -35.52
N GLU A 512 -51.51 -23.39 -35.89
CA GLU A 512 -51.56 -22.18 -36.73
C GLU A 512 -50.89 -20.99 -36.03
N TRP A 513 -51.15 -20.82 -34.73
CA TRP A 513 -50.50 -19.80 -33.91
C TRP A 513 -48.97 -19.95 -33.93
N TRP A 514 -48.48 -21.18 -33.73
CA TRP A 514 -47.05 -21.49 -33.77
C TRP A 514 -46.43 -21.22 -35.15
N ALA A 515 -47.06 -21.72 -36.21
CA ALA A 515 -46.59 -21.53 -37.59
C ALA A 515 -46.53 -20.04 -37.97
N SER A 516 -47.55 -19.27 -37.58
CA SER A 516 -47.59 -17.83 -37.79
C SER A 516 -46.44 -17.10 -37.09
N HIS A 517 -46.12 -17.49 -35.85
CA HIS A 517 -44.99 -16.91 -35.11
C HIS A 517 -43.64 -17.29 -35.75
N GLN A 518 -43.50 -18.51 -36.25
CA GLN A 518 -42.29 -18.96 -36.93
C GLN A 518 -42.06 -18.22 -38.25
N GLU A 519 -43.12 -18.02 -39.05
CA GLU A 519 -43.08 -17.23 -40.29
C GLU A 519 -42.72 -15.76 -39.99
N MET A 520 -43.31 -15.19 -38.95
CA MET A 520 -43.07 -13.80 -38.53
C MET A 520 -41.60 -13.53 -38.18
N LEU A 521 -40.91 -14.47 -37.53
CA LEU A 521 -39.48 -14.30 -37.19
C LEU A 521 -38.58 -14.22 -38.45
N GLY A 522 -39.04 -14.77 -39.58
CA GLY A 522 -38.38 -14.67 -40.88
C GLY A 522 -38.73 -13.42 -41.69
N ASP A 523 -39.82 -12.72 -41.36
CA ASP A 523 -40.31 -11.57 -42.13
C ASP A 523 -39.33 -10.39 -42.04
N PRO A 524 -38.80 -9.88 -43.17
CA PRO A 524 -37.96 -8.68 -43.19
C PRO A 524 -38.58 -7.45 -42.52
N ARG A 525 -39.92 -7.31 -42.59
CA ARG A 525 -40.63 -6.17 -41.99
C ARG A 525 -40.61 -6.25 -40.46
N PHE A 526 -40.87 -7.43 -39.91
CA PHE A 526 -40.75 -7.67 -38.47
C PHE A 526 -39.31 -7.40 -38.00
N LEU A 527 -38.30 -7.89 -38.72
CA LEU A 527 -36.90 -7.66 -38.37
C LEU A 527 -36.54 -6.18 -38.36
N GLN A 528 -37.06 -5.38 -39.29
CA GLN A 528 -36.85 -3.93 -39.30
C GLN A 528 -37.53 -3.24 -38.11
N PHE A 529 -38.75 -3.65 -37.77
CA PHE A 529 -39.48 -3.15 -36.60
C PHE A 529 -38.76 -3.50 -35.29
N ALA A 530 -38.37 -4.76 -35.11
CA ALA A 530 -37.67 -5.23 -33.92
C ALA A 530 -36.29 -4.57 -33.77
N ALA A 531 -35.54 -4.40 -34.87
CA ALA A 531 -34.26 -3.70 -34.88
C ALA A 531 -34.39 -2.22 -34.45
N THR A 532 -35.44 -1.53 -34.93
CA THR A 532 -35.73 -0.14 -34.51
C THR A 532 -36.01 -0.06 -33.02
N ARG A 533 -36.75 -1.02 -32.46
CA ARG A 533 -36.99 -1.09 -31.00
C ARG A 533 -35.74 -1.40 -30.20
N LEU A 534 -34.91 -2.32 -30.67
CA LEU A 534 -33.63 -2.65 -30.05
C LEU A 534 -32.70 -1.43 -30.05
N ASP A 535 -32.68 -0.64 -31.14
CA ASP A 535 -31.92 0.61 -31.20
C ASP A 535 -32.38 1.63 -30.14
N GLN A 536 -33.70 1.79 -29.98
CA GLN A 536 -34.30 2.66 -28.96
C GLN A 536 -33.97 2.20 -27.53
N GLN A 537 -33.82 0.90 -27.30
CA GLN A 537 -33.43 0.33 -26.01
C GLN A 537 -31.91 0.30 -25.78
N GLY A 538 -31.13 0.82 -26.71
CA GLY A 538 -29.67 0.99 -26.60
C GLY A 538 -28.84 -0.14 -27.20
N PHE A 539 -29.44 -1.10 -27.88
CA PHE A 539 -28.73 -2.19 -28.56
C PHE A 539 -28.26 -1.76 -29.96
N LYS A 540 -27.29 -0.85 -30.01
CA LYS A 540 -26.76 -0.27 -31.27
C LYS A 540 -26.26 -1.32 -32.27
N ASN A 541 -25.70 -2.42 -31.78
CA ASN A 541 -25.19 -3.50 -32.62
C ASN A 541 -26.31 -4.28 -33.34
N LEU A 542 -27.56 -4.15 -32.89
CA LEU A 542 -28.74 -4.82 -33.42
C LEU A 542 -29.74 -3.83 -34.03
N ALA A 543 -29.30 -2.59 -34.29
CA ALA A 543 -30.13 -1.51 -34.83
C ALA A 543 -30.52 -1.71 -36.32
N SER A 544 -29.92 -2.69 -37.01
CA SER A 544 -30.25 -3.01 -38.39
C SER A 544 -30.93 -4.36 -38.52
N ALA A 545 -31.89 -4.47 -39.46
CA ALA A 545 -32.63 -5.71 -39.72
C ALA A 545 -31.69 -6.88 -40.08
N THR A 546 -30.62 -6.62 -40.82
CA THR A 546 -29.61 -7.63 -41.18
C THR A 546 -28.84 -8.12 -39.97
N ALA A 547 -28.35 -7.21 -39.12
CA ALA A 547 -27.61 -7.59 -37.92
C ALA A 547 -28.49 -8.38 -36.94
N LEU A 548 -29.76 -8.00 -36.79
CA LEU A 548 -30.72 -8.74 -35.98
C LEU A 548 -31.02 -10.12 -36.56
N ARG A 549 -31.23 -10.23 -37.88
CA ARG A 549 -31.42 -11.52 -38.55
C ARG A 549 -30.24 -12.45 -38.30
N ASP A 550 -29.03 -11.96 -38.51
CA ASP A 550 -27.80 -12.73 -38.33
C ASP A 550 -27.62 -13.14 -36.86
N ARG A 551 -27.98 -12.26 -35.92
CA ARG A 551 -27.98 -12.54 -34.49
C ARG A 551 -28.98 -13.64 -34.12
N MET A 552 -30.23 -13.53 -34.58
CA MET A 552 -31.26 -14.53 -34.31
C MET A 552 -30.90 -15.88 -34.95
N ALA A 553 -30.36 -15.88 -36.18
CA ALA A 553 -29.97 -17.12 -36.86
C ALA A 553 -28.84 -17.87 -36.15
N ARG A 554 -27.90 -17.17 -35.51
CA ARG A 554 -26.80 -17.80 -34.77
C ARG A 554 -27.20 -18.26 -33.37
N ASP A 555 -27.94 -17.42 -32.65
CA ASP A 555 -28.00 -17.50 -31.20
C ASP A 555 -29.41 -17.70 -30.62
N LEU A 556 -30.47 -17.49 -31.42
CA LEU A 556 -31.85 -17.68 -30.99
C LEU A 556 -32.34 -19.07 -31.40
N THR A 557 -32.72 -19.88 -30.42
CA THR A 557 -33.41 -21.15 -30.60
C THR A 557 -34.86 -21.00 -30.21
N VAL A 558 -35.75 -21.49 -31.07
CA VAL A 558 -37.21 -21.41 -30.88
C VAL A 558 -37.74 -22.83 -30.79
N SER A 559 -38.37 -23.17 -29.66
CA SER A 559 -38.89 -24.52 -29.40
C SER A 559 -40.33 -24.47 -28.90
N ASN A 560 -41.10 -25.51 -29.22
CA ASN A 560 -42.49 -25.70 -28.82
C ASN A 560 -42.57 -26.93 -27.89
N PRO A 561 -42.26 -26.79 -26.59
CA PRO A 561 -42.26 -27.94 -25.69
C PRO A 561 -43.68 -28.43 -25.36
N ASN A 562 -44.68 -27.54 -25.38
CA ASN A 562 -46.08 -27.84 -25.07
C ASN A 562 -46.99 -27.12 -26.08
N PRO A 563 -48.06 -27.77 -26.59
CA PRO A 563 -49.00 -27.12 -27.50
C PRO A 563 -49.49 -25.76 -26.96
N GLY A 564 -49.35 -24.72 -27.77
CA GLY A 564 -49.69 -23.35 -27.39
C GLY A 564 -48.63 -22.60 -26.58
N GLU A 565 -47.44 -23.17 -26.36
CA GLU A 565 -46.31 -22.50 -25.73
C GLU A 565 -45.14 -22.36 -26.71
N MET A 566 -44.58 -21.15 -26.82
CA MET A 566 -43.35 -20.88 -27.55
C MET A 566 -42.24 -20.50 -26.57
N THR A 567 -41.22 -21.35 -26.49
CA THR A 567 -40.01 -21.08 -25.73
C THR A 567 -38.95 -20.48 -26.63
N LEU A 568 -38.50 -19.28 -26.27
CA LEU A 568 -37.38 -18.57 -26.89
C LEU A 568 -36.15 -18.71 -26.00
N GLU A 569 -35.07 -19.26 -26.56
CA GLU A 569 -33.78 -19.36 -25.89
C GLU A 569 -32.73 -18.55 -26.67
N LEU A 570 -32.17 -17.53 -26.05
CA LEU A 570 -31.16 -16.67 -26.66
C LEU A 570 -29.81 -16.86 -25.96
N LYS A 571 -28.78 -17.21 -26.74
CA LYS A 571 -27.38 -17.26 -26.29
C LYS A 571 -26.75 -15.87 -26.39
N GLY A 572 -26.06 -15.42 -25.34
CA GLY A 572 -25.39 -14.12 -25.39
C GLY A 572 -24.38 -13.89 -24.27
N ASP A 573 -23.62 -12.81 -24.44
CA ASP A 573 -22.54 -12.45 -23.53
C ASP A 573 -23.09 -11.73 -22.30
N GLY A 574 -22.91 -12.37 -21.14
CA GLY A 574 -23.37 -11.85 -19.85
C GLY A 574 -24.87 -12.05 -19.59
N PRO A 575 -25.27 -12.28 -18.33
CA PRO A 575 -26.64 -12.67 -18.00
C PRO A 575 -27.63 -11.52 -18.22
N THR A 576 -27.39 -10.36 -17.61
CA THR A 576 -28.30 -9.20 -17.66
C THR A 576 -28.45 -8.63 -19.07
N ARG A 577 -27.39 -8.64 -19.87
CA ARG A 577 -27.43 -8.15 -21.25
C ARG A 577 -28.30 -9.07 -22.11
N THR A 578 -28.06 -10.38 -22.02
CA THR A 578 -28.81 -11.41 -22.78
C THR A 578 -30.28 -11.46 -22.36
N GLU A 579 -30.57 -11.30 -21.06
CA GLU A 579 -31.94 -11.15 -20.56
C GLU A 579 -32.65 -9.95 -21.18
N ARG A 580 -32.03 -8.76 -21.15
CA ARG A 580 -32.64 -7.56 -21.72
C ARG A 580 -32.80 -7.65 -23.23
N GLU A 581 -31.85 -8.26 -23.93
CA GLU A 581 -31.92 -8.50 -25.37
C GLU A 581 -33.08 -9.43 -25.71
N LEU A 582 -33.21 -10.56 -25.02
CA LEU A 582 -34.31 -11.49 -25.22
C LEU A 582 -35.65 -10.86 -24.82
N HIS A 583 -35.69 -10.08 -23.74
CA HIS A 583 -36.88 -9.34 -23.32
C HIS A 583 -37.36 -8.41 -24.44
N ALA A 584 -36.45 -7.63 -25.01
CA ALA A 584 -36.74 -6.69 -26.08
C ALA A 584 -37.32 -7.40 -27.31
N ILE A 585 -36.71 -8.52 -27.71
CA ILE A 585 -37.17 -9.36 -28.81
C ILE A 585 -38.56 -9.94 -28.50
N THR A 586 -38.77 -10.47 -27.29
CA THR A 586 -40.04 -11.06 -26.86
C THR A 586 -41.17 -10.02 -26.85
N VAL A 587 -40.90 -8.81 -26.38
CA VAL A 587 -41.86 -7.69 -26.40
C VAL A 587 -42.13 -7.22 -27.84
N ALA A 588 -41.12 -7.20 -28.71
CA ALA A 588 -41.32 -6.90 -30.12
C ALA A 588 -42.21 -7.94 -30.81
N ILE A 589 -41.97 -9.24 -30.55
CA ILE A 589 -42.81 -10.36 -31.00
C ILE A 589 -44.24 -10.18 -30.52
N GLN A 590 -44.44 -9.96 -29.21
CA GLN A 590 -45.77 -9.76 -28.65
C GLN A 590 -46.49 -8.55 -29.28
N SER A 591 -45.78 -7.45 -29.50
CA SER A 591 -46.34 -6.24 -30.11
C SER A 591 -46.79 -6.50 -31.55
N GLN A 592 -45.96 -7.16 -32.36
CA GLN A 592 -46.29 -7.49 -33.75
C GLN A 592 -47.40 -8.56 -33.82
N ALA A 593 -47.39 -9.53 -32.91
CA ALA A 593 -48.40 -10.57 -32.80
C ALA A 593 -49.78 -10.00 -32.42
N ARG A 594 -49.83 -8.91 -31.64
CA ARG A 594 -51.07 -8.18 -31.35
C ARG A 594 -51.59 -7.41 -32.55
N GLU A 595 -50.72 -6.77 -33.33
CA GLU A 595 -51.12 -6.02 -34.53
C GLU A 595 -51.59 -6.94 -35.66
N SER A 596 -50.97 -8.11 -35.80
CA SER A 596 -51.37 -9.12 -36.79
C SER A 596 -52.56 -9.99 -36.36
N ARG A 597 -53.04 -9.84 -35.12
CA ARG A 597 -54.11 -10.68 -34.54
C ARG A 597 -55.38 -10.70 -35.40
N ASP A 598 -55.82 -9.54 -35.87
CA ASP A 598 -57.07 -9.40 -36.63
C ASP A 598 -57.01 -10.08 -38.01
N ARG A 599 -55.81 -10.49 -38.45
CA ARG A 599 -55.59 -11.19 -39.72
C ARG A 599 -55.41 -12.70 -39.56
N ARG A 600 -55.27 -13.20 -38.33
CA ARG A 600 -55.14 -14.63 -38.05
C ARG A 600 -56.52 -15.25 -37.80
N VAL A 601 -56.68 -16.51 -38.18
CA VAL A 601 -57.95 -17.24 -37.99
C VAL A 601 -58.12 -17.68 -36.53
N ASP A 602 -57.00 -17.89 -35.81
CA ASP A 602 -56.96 -18.30 -34.40
C ASP A 602 -57.59 -17.28 -33.42
N GLY A 603 -57.51 -15.98 -33.73
CA GLY A 603 -57.87 -14.87 -32.85
C GLY A 603 -57.12 -14.84 -31.50
N ALA A 604 -56.09 -15.68 -31.33
CA ALA A 604 -55.42 -15.91 -30.05
C ALA A 604 -54.59 -14.68 -29.64
N VAL A 605 -54.51 -14.40 -28.34
CA VAL A 605 -53.65 -13.35 -27.79
C VAL A 605 -52.35 -13.99 -27.31
N THR A 606 -51.22 -13.37 -27.67
CA THR A 606 -49.91 -13.81 -27.20
C THR A 606 -49.60 -13.17 -25.85
N LEU A 607 -49.51 -14.00 -24.81
CA LEU A 607 -49.12 -13.60 -23.47
C LEU A 607 -47.66 -14.01 -23.22
N ILE A 608 -46.91 -13.19 -22.48
CA ILE A 608 -45.59 -13.57 -21.96
C ILE A 608 -45.85 -14.26 -20.63
N ARG A 609 -45.68 -15.58 -20.57
CA ARG A 609 -45.94 -16.40 -19.38
C ARG A 609 -44.78 -16.29 -18.39
N ASP A 610 -43.56 -16.53 -18.89
CA ASP A 610 -42.33 -16.36 -18.13
C ASP A 610 -41.48 -15.27 -18.76
N GLN A 611 -41.14 -14.25 -17.97
CA GLN A 611 -40.21 -13.21 -18.39
C GLN A 611 -38.82 -13.81 -18.64
N SER A 612 -38.09 -13.21 -19.59
CA SER A 612 -36.71 -13.57 -19.93
C SER A 612 -35.81 -13.61 -18.68
N LYS A 613 -35.35 -14.81 -18.31
CA LYS A 613 -34.36 -15.01 -17.25
C LYS A 613 -33.18 -15.81 -17.80
N ALA A 614 -31.96 -15.36 -17.51
CA ALA A 614 -30.73 -16.09 -17.79
C ALA A 614 -30.50 -17.15 -16.72
N GLY A 615 -29.99 -18.31 -17.16
CA GLY A 615 -29.46 -19.30 -16.22
C GLY A 615 -28.33 -18.72 -15.37
N GLN A 616 -28.18 -19.20 -14.13
CA GLN A 616 -27.09 -18.74 -13.24
C GLN A 616 -25.71 -19.27 -13.65
N THR A 617 -25.68 -20.36 -14.42
CA THR A 617 -24.43 -21.00 -14.88
C THR A 617 -24.13 -20.62 -16.33
N PRO A 618 -22.93 -20.09 -16.63
CA PRO A 618 -22.49 -19.90 -18.01
C PRO A 618 -22.36 -21.26 -18.71
N ILE A 619 -22.74 -21.32 -19.98
CA ILE A 619 -22.70 -22.55 -20.78
C ILE A 619 -21.30 -22.83 -21.31
N ASP A 620 -20.54 -21.76 -21.59
CA ASP A 620 -19.19 -21.86 -22.12
C ASP A 620 -18.20 -21.23 -21.14
N ASP A 621 -17.25 -22.04 -20.66
CA ASP A 621 -16.24 -21.65 -19.68
C ASP A 621 -14.91 -21.32 -20.38
N THR A 622 -14.99 -20.57 -21.48
CA THR A 622 -13.83 -19.96 -22.16
C THR A 622 -13.00 -19.10 -21.19
N ARG A 623 -13.61 -18.63 -20.10
CA ARG A 623 -12.94 -17.95 -18.98
C ARG A 623 -11.80 -18.77 -18.40
N LEU A 624 -11.95 -20.08 -18.26
CA LEU A 624 -10.91 -20.94 -17.70
C LEU A 624 -9.67 -21.00 -18.61
N ILE A 625 -9.87 -20.96 -19.93
CA ILE A 625 -8.79 -20.92 -20.92
C ILE A 625 -8.05 -19.57 -20.85
N TYR A 626 -8.78 -18.45 -20.82
CA TYR A 626 -8.16 -17.12 -20.70
C TYR A 626 -7.47 -16.91 -19.35
N ALA A 627 -8.10 -17.35 -18.24
CA ALA A 627 -7.50 -17.30 -16.90
C ALA A 627 -6.25 -18.18 -16.82
N GLY A 628 -6.28 -19.38 -17.44
CA GLY A 628 -5.10 -20.23 -17.56
C GLY A 628 -3.98 -19.58 -18.36
N GLY A 629 -4.32 -18.94 -19.48
CA GLY A 629 -3.36 -18.23 -20.35
C GLY A 629 -2.70 -17.03 -19.66
N ILE A 630 -3.50 -16.13 -19.06
CA ILE A 630 -3.01 -14.95 -18.34
C ILE A 630 -2.16 -15.37 -17.14
N PHE A 631 -2.62 -16.37 -16.38
CA PHE A 631 -1.87 -16.91 -15.25
C PHE A 631 -0.55 -17.53 -15.71
N GLY A 632 -0.56 -18.34 -16.78
CA GLY A 632 0.63 -18.98 -17.32
C GLY A 632 1.69 -17.97 -17.75
N VAL A 633 1.30 -16.91 -18.46
CA VAL A 633 2.22 -15.84 -18.86
C VAL A 633 2.76 -15.06 -17.65
N GLY A 634 1.87 -14.69 -16.71
CA GLY A 634 2.27 -13.99 -15.48
C GLY A 634 3.21 -14.81 -14.60
N PHE A 635 2.95 -16.11 -14.47
CA PHE A 635 3.78 -17.04 -13.73
C PHE A 635 5.16 -17.21 -14.36
N LEU A 636 5.24 -17.36 -15.69
CA LEU A 636 6.51 -17.44 -16.41
C LEU A 636 7.33 -16.16 -16.28
N ALA A 637 6.69 -14.98 -16.36
CA ALA A 637 7.35 -13.71 -16.14
C ALA A 637 7.90 -13.57 -14.70
N SER A 638 7.11 -13.99 -13.71
CA SER A 638 7.53 -14.02 -12.30
C SER A 638 8.72 -14.97 -12.07
N LEU A 639 8.69 -16.17 -12.65
CA LEU A 639 9.81 -17.11 -12.61
C LEU A 639 11.08 -16.53 -13.25
N MET A 640 10.95 -15.91 -14.42
CA MET A 640 12.06 -15.21 -15.10
C MET A 640 12.68 -14.14 -14.20
N LEU A 641 11.85 -13.30 -13.58
CA LEU A 641 12.31 -12.25 -12.67
C LEU A 641 13.00 -12.84 -11.42
N GLY A 642 12.41 -13.88 -10.84
CA GLY A 642 12.98 -14.62 -9.71
C GLY A 642 14.34 -15.23 -10.05
N LEU A 643 14.50 -15.78 -11.26
CA LEU A 643 15.76 -16.36 -11.74
C LEU A 643 16.83 -15.29 -11.94
N VAL A 644 16.46 -14.09 -12.43
CA VAL A 644 17.36 -12.93 -12.53
C VAL A 644 17.82 -12.45 -11.16
N ILE A 645 16.90 -12.32 -10.20
CA ILE A 645 17.23 -11.91 -8.82
C ILE A 645 18.13 -12.96 -8.16
N TRP A 646 17.79 -14.24 -8.29
CA TRP A 646 18.60 -15.35 -7.76
C TRP A 646 20.01 -15.36 -8.37
N ARG A 647 20.14 -15.14 -9.68
CA ARG A 647 21.44 -15.02 -10.35
C ARG A 647 22.25 -13.83 -9.82
N ARG A 648 21.61 -12.70 -9.52
CA ARG A 648 22.30 -11.56 -8.91
C ARG A 648 22.73 -11.83 -7.47
N LEU A 649 21.88 -12.47 -6.67
CA LEU A 649 22.20 -12.81 -5.28
C LEU A 649 23.32 -13.84 -5.18
N THR A 650 23.31 -14.86 -6.04
CA THR A 650 24.39 -15.86 -6.11
C THR A 650 25.72 -15.23 -6.54
N GLN A 651 25.70 -14.30 -7.50
CA GLN A 651 26.90 -13.53 -7.86
C GLN A 651 27.39 -12.62 -6.72
N ALA A 652 26.48 -11.96 -6.00
CA ALA A 652 26.84 -11.12 -4.85
C ALA A 652 27.45 -11.98 -3.72
N LYS A 653 26.87 -13.14 -3.45
CA LYS A 653 27.39 -14.11 -2.48
C LYS A 653 28.78 -14.62 -2.88
N LEU A 654 28.99 -15.00 -4.14
CA LEU A 654 30.29 -15.44 -4.63
C LEU A 654 31.36 -14.33 -4.50
N ARG A 655 31.00 -13.08 -4.76
CA ARG A 655 31.92 -11.92 -4.55
C ARG A 655 32.26 -11.73 -3.08
N PHE A 656 31.28 -11.87 -2.20
CA PHE A 656 31.49 -11.77 -0.75
C PHE A 656 32.40 -12.88 -0.25
N GLU A 657 32.13 -14.14 -0.62
CA GLU A 657 32.96 -15.29 -0.26
C GLU A 657 34.39 -15.14 -0.81
N HIS A 658 34.56 -14.62 -2.03
CA HIS A 658 35.88 -14.31 -2.57
C HIS A 658 36.60 -13.21 -1.79
N ALA A 659 35.92 -12.12 -1.44
CA ALA A 659 36.51 -11.04 -0.65
C ALA A 659 36.93 -11.54 0.74
N SER A 660 36.07 -12.31 1.41
CA SER A 660 36.40 -12.90 2.72
C SER A 660 37.55 -13.91 2.64
N ALA A 661 37.66 -14.69 1.56
CA ALA A 661 38.76 -15.62 1.36
C ALA A 661 40.10 -14.88 1.11
N VAL A 662 40.07 -13.75 0.40
CA VAL A 662 41.25 -12.90 0.17
C VAL A 662 41.70 -12.23 1.47
N ASP A 663 40.77 -11.68 2.25
CA ASP A 663 41.08 -11.07 3.55
C ASP A 663 41.69 -12.10 4.52
N ALA A 664 41.18 -13.33 4.53
CA ALA A 664 41.75 -14.41 5.35
C ALA A 664 43.19 -14.78 4.94
N ILE A 665 43.51 -14.75 3.64
CA ILE A 665 44.87 -14.99 3.14
C ILE A 665 45.79 -13.81 3.45
N GLU A 666 45.29 -12.58 3.38
CA GLU A 666 46.08 -11.38 3.70
C GLU A 666 46.40 -11.30 5.21
N ASP A 667 45.45 -11.70 6.07
CA ASP A 667 45.67 -11.80 7.51
C ASP A 667 46.68 -12.91 7.86
N ASP A 668 46.63 -14.08 7.22
CA ASP A 668 47.63 -15.15 7.43
C ASP A 668 49.03 -14.72 6.92
N ALA A 669 49.11 -13.92 5.86
CA ALA A 669 50.37 -13.43 5.31
C ALA A 669 51.05 -12.35 6.19
N ARG A 670 50.31 -11.64 7.04
CA ARG A 670 50.86 -10.60 7.94
C ARG A 670 51.54 -11.14 9.21
N TRP A 671 51.50 -12.45 9.47
CA TRP A 671 51.94 -13.04 10.74
C TRP A 671 53.27 -13.83 10.72
N ASP A 672 54.26 -13.46 9.90
CA ASP A 672 55.64 -13.96 10.10
C ASP A 672 56.76 -12.90 10.14
N PRO A 673 56.73 -11.95 11.11
CA PRO A 673 57.89 -11.12 11.42
C PRO A 673 58.99 -11.87 12.20
N ALA A 674 58.75 -13.11 12.66
CA ALA A 674 59.71 -13.86 13.48
C ALA A 674 60.70 -14.69 12.65
N ALA A 675 60.29 -15.25 11.50
CA ALA A 675 61.21 -15.99 10.62
C ALA A 675 62.18 -15.07 9.86
N SER A 676 61.77 -13.84 9.54
CA SER A 676 62.62 -12.89 8.81
C SER A 676 63.76 -12.29 9.66
N GLY A 677 63.63 -12.27 10.99
CA GLY A 677 64.65 -11.78 11.92
C GLY A 677 65.76 -12.79 12.26
N LEU A 678 65.47 -14.09 12.22
CA LEU A 678 66.43 -15.17 12.55
C LEU A 678 67.34 -15.57 11.39
N ALA A 679 66.99 -15.23 10.15
CA ALA A 679 67.82 -15.50 8.99
C ALA A 679 69.01 -14.50 8.84
N ARG A 680 68.93 -13.30 9.43
CA ARG A 680 70.02 -12.30 9.34
C ARG A 680 71.11 -12.44 10.39
N THR A 681 70.92 -13.24 11.44
CA THR A 681 71.90 -13.39 12.52
C THR A 681 72.75 -14.66 12.44
N LYS A 682 72.56 -15.50 11.40
CA LYS A 682 73.41 -16.68 11.13
C LYS A 682 74.49 -16.44 10.06
N ALA A 683 74.64 -15.22 9.55
CA ALA A 683 75.61 -14.86 8.52
C ALA A 683 76.65 -13.81 8.96
N ALA A 684 76.92 -13.71 10.27
CA ALA A 684 77.99 -12.87 10.82
C ALA A 684 78.81 -13.65 11.85
#